data_AF-A0A2R6CGI5-F1
#
_entry.id   AF-A0A2R6CGI5-F1
#
_cell.length_a   1.000
_cell.length_b   1.000
_cell.length_c   1.000
_cell.angle_alpha   90.00
_cell.angle_beta   90.00
_cell.angle_gamma   90.00
#
_symmetry.space_group_name_H-M   'P 1'
#
loop_
_entity.id
_entity.type
_entity.pdbx_description
1 polymer ?
#
loop_
_entity_poly.entity_id
_entity_poly.type
_entity_poly.pdbx_seq_one_letter_code
_entity_poly.pdbx_strand_id
1 'polypeptide(L)'
;MTLPNVQDRLETLARRREYLDALAETPRCKRDLVEELGDSRSTVDRAIDELVEAGFVERPAQGYVPTQSGRAALSRYRSFLADAGSIVDAQPVVDAVPPEHDLPVELVADGRVVPVDGEYELFSWVTRLVRAVEDCRIVWPQLGDSRHVRLWHDVTVRGDTTVELLAPEPVLEQLGTEFPELGTDLAAADSFTARTIESSPFGLVLADEPVALADSGASGADDSNDSPSPPSTTAADAGTGTVLVPVFDDEAAGVLTSTDDAAVAWGRTQYRRLRAEGSPGDDRLAGGDGTGLSAVSTGLPAQLREDGFVRVDEAYFERREPLSPAAAWCAGLGLPEVAAGYAVERITDDGRRYADAIADRLTDGENVALVGPPGTGKSTLCRQVAYRWTDRGTVLYRDGDSPEPFESVAALSRAIDRAPTPVLVVVEDLLRPDARAAIELVERTTGRDEVVFLADARKSEWHATNTELDVRRDAIRQDAFEVLAMPRLDETDVRRFVERGESLLETDISADPETLLTEIRATDSEGPAPGGVLLLLNRLARLGDPAGEVDNVLDADVDAVREDLAAEGETALAAGILANALNAAGLEVHDELLYALAVADPEESGTDDRIHQVEAALDRLRGHVLFSRPDERGYRGIHESWSVRFLTRLLETTDEHRARERFGTAVSALLALADESARCDRIAELVAGTTPALEQIAADPTGWADRVAEALFEVGETTPALAPLYGSTNASGPALPAACSSRAEGRCLRARGRMQTVAGAYDRAAAEFERLLTLAEAADCESLTAEATAQLGRVERERGEFEAATERFETAVDRAGTADDPRIEAMGLDGRMRGDADDARAEYERALEISREIGDRHEEAQALTNLGIIAHRTGEYDRARDRYEAALSIQHEIGDKRGRAKSLYSLGVIAQNRNETDSARDRYEAALGLYREIGDAQWEARTLQALASLNRRRGAYRQSREQAERAVELFETIGDAQGKATALAGLGTIAYQRGAYERAREYYTERLSLVRETDDRRGELNAIYSLGVVALAQNLPSEARERLESALAIARELEDPQEAACLRSLAALAREEDAFDRAADRIESARGVLDRFDDPTRRGKLAVESARLSLDRGELSAAREHVATATDVFDESETPYWYGRACRLRGTVAAERTASGPRGCSRRLRQRSLIATVSGSRPIWRRPPSSRTTDPATAPD
;
A
#
# COMPACT_ATOMS: atom_id res chain seq x y z
N MET A 1 61.85 45.92 62.64
CA MET A 1 60.57 45.64 61.97
C MET A 1 60.58 44.18 61.58
N THR A 2 60.19 43.32 62.51
CA THR A 2 59.92 41.91 62.26
C THR A 2 58.65 41.86 61.43
N LEU A 3 58.73 41.35 60.20
CA LEU A 3 57.55 40.92 59.46
C LEU A 3 56.73 40.02 60.39
N PRO A 4 55.42 40.26 60.60
CA PRO A 4 54.57 39.27 61.25
C PRO A 4 54.77 37.92 60.55
N ASN A 5 54.77 36.82 61.31
CA ASN A 5 54.89 35.50 60.73
C ASN A 5 53.80 35.35 59.63
N VAL A 6 54.13 34.70 58.51
CA VAL A 6 53.15 34.42 57.43
C VAL A 6 51.88 33.81 58.02
N GLN A 7 52.03 32.97 59.05
CA GLN A 7 50.94 32.39 59.82
C GLN A 7 50.05 33.46 60.49
N ASP A 8 50.63 34.45 61.18
CA ASP A 8 49.87 35.52 61.86
C ASP A 8 49.05 36.36 60.86
N ARG A 9 49.59 36.56 59.64
CA ARG A 9 48.88 37.26 58.57
C ARG A 9 47.71 36.42 58.04
N LEU A 10 47.91 35.12 57.84
CA LEU A 10 46.84 34.21 57.40
C LEU A 10 45.73 34.10 58.47
N GLU A 11 46.08 34.00 59.75
CA GLU A 11 45.12 34.01 60.86
C GLU A 11 44.34 35.34 60.92
N THR A 12 45.02 36.46 60.65
CA THR A 12 44.36 37.78 60.57
C THR A 12 43.40 37.86 59.39
N LEU A 13 43.78 37.33 58.22
CA LEU A 13 42.91 37.25 57.05
C LEU A 13 41.67 36.39 57.33
N ALA A 14 41.86 35.21 57.92
CA ALA A 14 40.77 34.31 58.28
C ALA A 14 39.80 34.96 59.28
N ARG A 15 40.33 35.62 60.32
CA ARG A 15 39.52 36.27 61.37
C ARG A 15 38.80 37.53 60.91
N ARG A 16 39.34 38.25 59.92
CA ARG A 16 38.86 39.59 59.49
C ARG A 16 38.31 39.63 58.07
N ARG A 17 37.98 38.48 57.52
CA ARG A 17 37.54 38.32 56.12
C ARG A 17 36.37 39.24 55.77
N GLU A 18 35.35 39.29 56.63
CA GLU A 18 34.12 40.09 56.42
C GLU A 18 34.40 41.58 56.16
N TYR A 19 35.40 42.14 56.84
CA TYR A 19 35.84 43.53 56.63
C TYR A 19 36.61 43.69 55.32
N LEU A 20 37.37 42.68 54.92
CA LEU A 20 38.06 42.68 53.63
C LEU A 20 37.09 42.50 52.46
N ASP A 21 36.05 41.67 52.64
CA ASP A 21 34.94 41.46 51.71
C ASP A 21 34.19 42.77 51.46
N ALA A 22 33.75 43.46 52.52
CA ALA A 22 33.04 44.74 52.43
C ALA A 22 33.88 45.85 51.74
N LEU A 23 35.20 45.82 51.91
CA LEU A 23 36.12 46.76 51.27
C LEU A 23 36.49 46.39 49.83
N ALA A 24 36.27 45.14 49.41
CA ALA A 24 36.64 44.67 48.08
C ALA A 24 35.75 45.25 46.97
N GLU A 25 34.49 45.58 47.30
CA GLU A 25 33.51 46.10 46.35
C GLU A 25 33.66 47.61 46.13
N THR A 26 33.79 48.38 47.20
CA THR A 26 33.90 49.84 47.15
C THR A 26 34.75 50.38 48.30
N PRO A 27 35.46 51.52 48.12
CA PRO A 27 36.15 52.17 49.21
C PRO A 27 35.16 52.62 50.30
N ARG A 28 35.38 52.20 51.55
CA ARG A 28 34.50 52.56 52.69
C ARG A 28 35.28 53.20 53.83
N CYS A 29 34.64 54.10 54.58
CA CYS A 29 35.18 54.57 55.85
C CYS A 29 34.79 53.60 56.98
N LYS A 30 35.53 53.63 58.11
CA LYS A 30 35.23 52.78 59.28
C LYS A 30 33.80 52.97 59.80
N ARG A 31 33.21 54.16 59.63
CA ARG A 31 31.80 54.42 60.00
C ARG A 31 30.84 53.61 59.14
N ASP A 32 31.08 53.56 57.83
CA ASP A 32 30.20 52.87 56.89
C ASP A 32 30.24 51.36 57.16
N LEU A 33 31.42 50.82 57.50
CA LEU A 33 31.59 49.42 57.91
C LEU A 33 30.87 49.07 59.22
N VAL A 34 30.77 50.00 60.17
CA VAL A 34 29.96 49.82 61.41
C VAL A 34 28.48 49.71 61.06
N GLU A 35 28.00 50.54 60.14
CA GLU A 35 26.60 50.54 59.71
C GLU A 35 26.28 49.28 58.88
N GLU A 36 27.20 48.82 58.03
CA GLU A 36 27.01 47.68 57.12
C GLU A 36 27.14 46.31 57.81
N LEU A 37 28.18 46.12 58.62
CA LEU A 37 28.44 44.83 59.30
C LEU A 37 27.74 44.72 60.67
N GLY A 38 27.14 45.81 61.17
CA GLY A 38 26.44 45.84 62.45
C GLY A 38 27.35 45.77 63.68
N ASP A 39 28.67 45.87 63.48
CA ASP A 39 29.67 45.69 64.52
C ASP A 39 29.91 46.95 65.36
N SER A 40 30.37 46.76 66.61
CA SER A 40 30.73 47.90 67.47
C SER A 40 31.87 48.71 66.85
N ARG A 41 31.85 50.03 67.02
CA ARG A 41 32.92 50.92 66.54
C ARG A 41 34.32 50.46 66.96
N SER A 42 34.47 49.99 68.20
CA SER A 42 35.74 49.42 68.69
C SER A 42 36.15 48.13 67.98
N THR A 43 35.20 47.32 67.55
CA THR A 43 35.46 46.08 66.79
C THR A 43 35.96 46.42 65.39
N VAL A 44 35.27 47.31 64.69
CA VAL A 44 35.65 47.76 63.34
C VAL A 44 36.98 48.51 63.37
N ASP A 45 37.21 49.36 64.36
CA ASP A 45 38.49 50.07 64.52
C ASP A 45 39.64 49.07 64.64
N ARG A 46 39.51 48.08 65.52
CA ARG A 46 40.50 47.02 65.73
C ARG A 46 40.68 46.14 64.49
N ALA A 47 39.60 45.76 63.82
CA ALA A 47 39.65 44.92 62.63
C ALA A 47 40.41 45.60 61.48
N ILE A 48 40.11 46.87 61.20
CA ILE A 48 40.79 47.63 60.16
C ILE A 48 42.24 47.90 60.51
N ASP A 49 42.56 48.20 61.77
CA ASP A 49 43.94 48.41 62.19
C ASP A 49 44.77 47.12 62.07
N GLU A 50 44.22 45.96 62.47
CA GLU A 50 44.83 44.64 62.28
C GLU A 50 45.06 44.33 60.79
N LEU A 51 44.11 44.66 59.91
CA LEU A 51 44.22 44.45 58.46
C LEU A 51 45.23 45.38 57.78
N VAL A 52 45.36 46.61 58.27
CA VAL A 52 46.38 47.58 57.83
C VAL A 52 47.76 47.13 58.30
N GLU A 53 47.91 46.69 59.55
CA GLU A 53 49.16 46.16 60.09
C GLU A 53 49.60 44.87 59.37
N ALA A 54 48.63 44.00 59.02
CA ALA A 54 48.87 42.83 58.18
C ALA A 54 49.12 43.16 56.70
N GLY A 55 49.01 44.43 56.28
CA GLY A 55 49.29 44.90 54.92
C GLY A 55 48.25 44.48 53.88
N PHE A 56 47.05 44.07 54.29
CA PHE A 56 45.96 43.69 53.39
C PHE A 56 45.03 44.84 53.05
N VAL A 57 45.00 45.89 53.88
CA VAL A 57 44.19 47.09 53.68
C VAL A 57 45.08 48.32 53.75
N GLU A 58 44.78 49.31 52.93
CA GLU A 58 45.40 50.64 52.98
C GLU A 58 44.33 51.73 52.95
N ARG A 59 44.72 52.96 53.28
CA ARG A 59 43.79 54.10 53.35
C ARG A 59 44.12 55.20 52.33
N PRO A 60 43.55 55.15 51.11
CA PRO A 60 43.56 56.28 50.19
C PRO A 60 42.65 57.43 50.68
N ALA A 61 42.64 58.55 49.94
CA ALA A 61 41.91 59.76 50.33
C ALA A 61 40.38 59.58 50.49
N GLN A 62 39.79 58.54 49.89
CA GLN A 62 38.35 58.31 49.84
C GLN A 62 37.84 57.17 50.75
N GLY A 63 38.69 56.59 51.60
CA GLY A 63 38.30 55.48 52.48
C GLY A 63 39.41 54.45 52.64
N TYR A 64 39.08 53.28 53.18
CA TYR A 64 39.96 52.11 53.18
C TYR A 64 39.68 51.26 51.95
N VAL A 65 40.71 50.61 51.40
CA VAL A 65 40.61 49.67 50.27
C VAL A 65 41.57 48.51 50.50
N PRO A 66 41.31 47.31 49.96
CA PRO A 66 42.27 46.23 50.02
C PRO A 66 43.46 46.51 49.10
N THR A 67 44.66 46.17 49.56
CA THR A 67 45.88 46.17 48.74
C THR A 67 45.82 45.05 47.69
N GLN A 68 46.72 45.03 46.72
CA GLN A 68 46.81 43.92 45.76
C GLN A 68 47.02 42.58 46.48
N SER A 69 47.88 42.57 47.50
CA SER A 69 48.10 41.40 48.35
C SER A 69 46.84 41.01 49.14
N GLY A 70 46.07 41.99 49.63
CA GLY A 70 44.78 41.75 50.28
C GLY A 70 43.76 41.10 49.35
N ARG A 71 43.61 41.63 48.13
CA ARG A 71 42.70 41.07 47.12
C ARG A 71 43.11 39.65 46.68
N ALA A 72 44.39 39.43 46.40
CA ALA A 72 44.90 38.13 45.98
C ALA A 72 44.77 37.09 47.09
N ALA A 73 45.10 37.46 48.34
CA ALA A 73 44.95 36.57 49.48
C ALA A 73 43.49 36.25 49.78
N LEU A 74 42.60 37.25 49.71
CA LEU A 74 41.15 37.05 49.86
C LEU A 74 40.59 36.13 48.77
N SER A 75 40.96 36.32 47.51
CA SER A 75 40.54 35.47 46.39
C SER A 75 41.00 34.02 46.59
N ARG A 76 42.26 33.80 46.96
CA ARG A 76 42.78 32.45 47.26
C ARG A 76 42.10 31.82 48.47
N TYR A 77 41.82 32.60 49.50
CA TYR A 77 41.13 32.11 50.70
C TYR A 77 39.65 31.79 50.43
N ARG A 78 38.99 32.55 49.55
CA ARG A 78 37.63 32.23 49.06
C ARG A 78 37.61 30.92 48.26
N SER A 79 38.57 30.72 47.35
CA SER A 79 38.75 29.45 46.64
C SER A 79 38.94 28.30 47.63
N PHE A 80 39.89 28.42 48.57
CA PHE A 80 40.11 27.41 49.60
C PHE A 80 38.86 27.07 50.41
N LEU A 81 38.04 28.07 50.79
CA LEU A 81 36.80 27.83 51.51
C LEU A 81 35.71 27.19 50.63
N ALA A 82 35.69 27.48 49.33
CA ALA A 82 34.80 26.82 48.38
C ALA A 82 35.21 25.36 48.18
N ASP A 83 36.51 25.09 48.00
CA ASP A 83 37.05 23.73 47.87
C ASP A 83 36.78 22.93 49.15
N ALA A 84 37.08 23.51 50.31
CA ALA A 84 36.81 22.89 51.61
C ALA A 84 35.31 22.67 51.86
N GLY A 85 34.46 23.60 51.41
CA GLY A 85 33.01 23.44 51.44
C GLY A 85 32.55 22.26 50.57
N SER A 86 33.02 22.21 49.33
CA SER A 86 32.70 21.13 48.38
C SER A 86 33.15 19.76 48.88
N ILE A 87 34.33 19.68 49.52
CA ILE A 87 34.81 18.44 50.16
C ILE A 87 33.89 18.02 51.33
N VAL A 88 33.46 18.97 52.17
CA VAL A 88 32.55 18.68 53.29
C VAL A 88 31.16 18.28 52.78
N ASP A 89 30.65 18.93 51.74
CA ASP A 89 29.36 18.62 51.14
C ASP A 89 29.38 17.26 50.41
N ALA A 90 30.53 16.89 49.83
CA ALA A 90 30.76 15.61 49.18
C ALA A 90 30.98 14.44 50.15
N GLN A 91 31.13 14.73 51.45
CA GLN A 91 31.47 13.74 52.48
C GLN A 91 30.58 12.46 52.44
N PRO A 92 29.24 12.54 52.27
CA PRO A 92 28.40 11.34 52.22
C PRO A 92 28.74 10.37 51.08
N VAL A 93 29.29 10.88 49.96
CA VAL A 93 29.66 10.07 48.79
C VAL A 93 31.14 9.65 48.88
N VAL A 94 32.01 10.53 49.40
CA VAL A 94 33.46 10.26 49.51
C VAL A 94 33.76 9.27 50.64
N ASP A 95 33.03 9.31 51.76
CA ASP A 95 33.24 8.40 52.90
C ASP A 95 32.90 6.93 52.55
N ALA A 96 32.19 6.68 51.45
CA ALA A 96 31.94 5.35 50.90
C ALA A 96 33.18 4.73 50.21
N VAL A 97 34.18 5.54 49.85
CA VAL A 97 35.45 5.05 49.30
C VAL A 97 36.39 4.64 50.43
N PRO A 98 36.98 3.42 50.41
CA PRO A 98 37.89 2.97 51.45
C PRO A 98 39.10 3.90 51.62
N PRO A 99 39.54 4.18 52.86
CA PRO A 99 40.55 5.21 53.16
C PRO A 99 41.95 4.93 52.59
N GLU A 100 42.24 3.69 52.17
CA GLU A 100 43.46 3.32 51.46
C GLU A 100 43.47 3.71 49.96
N HIS A 101 42.36 4.25 49.43
CA HIS A 101 42.23 4.71 48.05
C HIS A 101 42.07 6.22 47.96
N ASP A 102 43.08 6.90 47.43
CA ASP A 102 43.07 8.35 47.28
C ASP A 102 42.31 8.79 46.01
N LEU A 103 41.28 9.62 46.19
CA LEU A 103 40.64 10.41 45.13
C LEU A 103 41.38 11.75 44.97
N PRO A 104 41.57 12.25 43.73
CA PRO A 104 42.20 13.55 43.51
C PRO A 104 41.28 14.67 43.99
N VAL A 105 41.85 15.72 44.58
CA VAL A 105 41.06 16.83 45.15
C VAL A 105 40.25 17.54 44.06
N GLU A 106 40.76 17.59 42.83
CA GLU A 106 40.12 18.20 41.67
C GLU A 106 38.85 17.44 41.24
N LEU A 107 38.73 16.14 41.54
CA LEU A 107 37.50 15.38 41.28
C LEU A 107 36.39 15.73 42.29
N VAL A 108 36.76 16.17 43.49
CA VAL A 108 35.82 16.44 44.59
C VAL A 108 35.50 17.93 44.72
N ALA A 109 36.52 18.80 44.59
CA ALA A 109 36.41 20.24 44.76
C ALA A 109 36.01 20.96 43.48
N ASP A 110 36.58 20.56 42.33
CA ASP A 110 36.29 21.15 41.02
C ASP A 110 35.30 20.29 40.20
N GLY A 111 35.06 19.06 40.65
CA GLY A 111 34.07 18.15 40.08
C GLY A 111 32.68 18.31 40.68
N ARG A 112 31.73 17.59 40.09
CA ARG A 112 30.36 17.51 40.56
C ARG A 112 30.17 16.25 41.40
N VAL A 113 29.67 16.41 42.61
CA VAL A 113 29.31 15.31 43.51
C VAL A 113 27.81 15.24 43.64
N VAL A 114 27.24 14.10 43.25
CA VAL A 114 25.78 13.87 43.25
C VAL A 114 25.49 12.66 44.11
N PRO A 115 24.91 12.83 45.32
CA PRO A 115 24.33 11.70 46.05
C PRO A 115 23.15 11.15 45.23
N VAL A 116 23.00 9.83 45.18
CA VAL A 116 21.93 9.16 44.44
C VAL A 116 21.08 8.33 45.39
N ASP A 117 19.76 8.30 45.16
CA ASP A 117 18.83 7.47 45.95
C ASP A 117 18.54 6.17 45.19
N GLY A 118 19.51 5.25 45.23
CA GLY A 118 19.42 3.92 44.62
C GLY A 118 19.99 3.81 43.20
N GLU A 119 19.98 2.58 42.68
CA GLU A 119 20.69 2.22 41.43
C GLU A 119 20.08 2.84 40.16
N TYR A 120 18.82 3.28 40.19
CA TYR A 120 18.18 3.94 39.04
C TYR A 120 18.80 5.29 38.71
N GLU A 121 19.00 6.13 39.72
CA GLU A 121 19.60 7.45 39.51
C GLU A 121 21.06 7.30 39.04
N LEU A 122 21.80 6.36 39.64
CA LEU A 122 23.14 5.98 39.18
C LEU A 122 23.15 5.58 37.69
N PHE A 123 22.23 4.71 37.30
CA PHE A 123 22.08 4.25 35.91
C PHE A 123 21.84 5.41 34.94
N SER A 124 21.02 6.40 35.30
CA SER A 124 20.71 7.54 34.45
C SER A 124 21.97 8.38 34.12
N TRP A 125 22.86 8.58 35.09
CA TRP A 125 24.10 9.33 34.91
C TRP A 125 25.08 8.62 33.98
N VAL A 126 25.23 7.30 34.18
CA VAL A 126 26.10 6.47 33.34
C VAL A 126 25.57 6.43 31.90
N THR A 127 24.26 6.26 31.73
CA THR A 127 23.60 6.23 30.42
C THR A 127 23.85 7.49 29.61
N ARG A 128 23.72 8.67 30.25
CA ARG A 128 23.97 9.97 29.58
C ARG A 128 25.39 10.07 29.04
N LEU A 129 26.39 9.59 29.80
CA LEU A 129 27.78 9.65 29.36
C LEU A 129 28.04 8.63 28.23
N VAL A 130 27.63 7.38 28.41
CA VAL A 130 27.93 6.30 27.46
C VAL A 130 27.25 6.53 26.11
N ARG A 131 26.00 7.05 26.09
CA ARG A 131 25.29 7.36 24.84
C ARG A 131 25.78 8.62 24.13
N ALA A 132 26.58 9.45 24.79
CA ALA A 132 27.07 10.70 24.22
C ALA A 132 28.43 10.56 23.52
N VAL A 133 29.02 9.35 23.47
CA VAL A 133 30.40 9.14 23.03
C VAL A 133 30.53 7.94 22.10
N GLU A 134 31.51 8.00 21.21
CA GLU A 134 31.87 6.89 20.30
C GLU A 134 32.79 5.86 20.98
N ASP A 135 33.60 6.27 21.96
CA ASP A 135 34.53 5.40 22.68
C ASP A 135 34.40 5.59 24.19
N CYS A 136 34.18 4.48 24.91
CA CYS A 136 34.03 4.50 26.36
C CYS A 136 34.84 3.39 27.03
N ARG A 137 35.55 3.74 28.11
CA ARG A 137 36.32 2.79 28.92
C ARG A 137 35.70 2.68 30.31
N ILE A 138 35.35 1.47 30.70
CA ILE A 138 34.55 1.23 31.90
C ILE A 138 35.28 0.28 32.84
N VAL A 139 35.35 0.62 34.12
CA VAL A 139 35.64 -0.29 35.23
C VAL A 139 34.36 -0.45 36.03
N TRP A 140 33.91 -1.68 36.20
CA TRP A 140 32.67 -1.96 36.91
C TRP A 140 32.89 -3.02 37.99
N PRO A 141 32.84 -2.66 39.29
CA PRO A 141 33.27 -3.54 40.37
C PRO A 141 32.22 -4.57 40.80
N GLN A 142 30.93 -4.25 40.64
CA GLN A 142 29.82 -5.12 41.02
C GLN A 142 28.61 -4.91 40.11
N LEU A 143 27.81 -5.95 39.88
CA LEU A 143 26.60 -5.91 39.07
C LEU A 143 25.36 -5.93 39.97
N GLY A 144 24.91 -4.75 40.42
CA GLY A 144 23.67 -4.62 41.18
C GLY A 144 22.42 -4.54 40.29
N ASP A 145 22.56 -3.93 39.11
CA ASP A 145 21.43 -3.67 38.20
C ASP A 145 21.62 -4.24 36.79
N SER A 146 20.63 -5.01 36.33
CA SER A 146 20.56 -5.57 34.97
C SER A 146 20.54 -4.51 33.84
N ARG A 147 20.13 -3.28 34.13
CA ARG A 147 20.02 -2.20 33.13
C ARG A 147 21.36 -1.78 32.57
N HIS A 148 22.44 -1.86 33.34
CA HIS A 148 23.79 -1.60 32.83
C HIS A 148 24.19 -2.59 31.73
N VAL A 149 23.79 -3.85 31.86
CA VAL A 149 24.01 -4.90 30.85
C VAL A 149 23.29 -4.56 29.55
N ARG A 150 22.02 -4.16 29.67
CA ARG A 150 21.20 -3.72 28.54
C ARG A 150 21.75 -2.46 27.89
N LEU A 151 22.25 -1.50 28.68
CA LEU A 151 22.88 -0.29 28.16
C LEU A 151 24.12 -0.63 27.34
N TRP A 152 25.02 -1.47 27.86
CA TRP A 152 26.21 -1.86 27.11
C TRP A 152 25.84 -2.61 25.83
N HIS A 153 24.88 -3.53 25.89
CA HIS A 153 24.37 -4.24 24.71
C HIS A 153 23.78 -3.25 23.70
N ASP A 154 22.91 -2.35 24.13
CA ASP A 154 22.28 -1.34 23.29
C ASP A 154 23.31 -0.43 22.60
N VAL A 155 24.30 0.10 23.33
CA VAL A 155 25.26 1.05 22.73
C VAL A 155 26.35 0.39 21.89
N THR A 156 26.64 -0.91 22.10
CA THR A 156 27.71 -1.62 21.37
C THR A 156 27.22 -2.57 20.29
N VAL A 157 26.12 -3.28 20.54
CA VAL A 157 25.54 -4.24 19.60
C VAL A 157 24.58 -3.53 18.65
N ARG A 158 23.75 -2.61 19.16
CA ARG A 158 22.80 -1.84 18.33
C ARG A 158 23.32 -0.46 17.93
N GLY A 159 24.19 0.13 18.74
CA GLY A 159 24.83 1.41 18.50
C GLY A 159 26.27 1.30 17.96
N ASP A 160 26.86 2.46 17.66
CA ASP A 160 28.22 2.59 17.13
C ASP A 160 29.28 2.86 18.23
N THR A 161 28.92 2.73 19.51
CA THR A 161 29.85 3.00 20.61
C THR A 161 30.74 1.80 20.89
N THR A 162 32.05 2.02 20.96
CA THR A 162 33.02 1.01 21.41
C THR A 162 33.15 1.05 22.93
N VAL A 163 33.00 -0.10 23.60
CA VAL A 163 33.12 -0.24 25.05
C VAL A 163 34.19 -1.26 25.43
N GLU A 164 35.15 -0.84 26.26
CA GLU A 164 36.10 -1.74 26.92
C GLU A 164 35.78 -1.83 28.42
N LEU A 165 35.26 -2.99 28.86
CA LEU A 165 34.85 -3.28 30.22
C LEU A 165 35.94 -4.03 31.02
N LEU A 166 36.33 -3.48 32.16
CA LEU A 166 37.17 -4.14 33.16
C LEU A 166 36.29 -4.47 34.38
N ALA A 167 36.14 -5.75 34.70
CA ALA A 167 35.30 -6.19 35.82
C ALA A 167 35.89 -7.41 36.55
N PRO A 168 35.57 -7.64 37.83
CA PRO A 168 35.96 -8.86 38.53
C PRO A 168 35.42 -10.12 37.87
N GLU A 169 36.12 -11.24 38.00
CA GLU A 169 35.68 -12.54 37.45
C GLU A 169 34.23 -12.90 37.84
N PRO A 170 33.79 -12.73 39.11
CA PRO A 170 32.40 -13.00 39.49
C PRO A 170 31.37 -12.14 38.74
N VAL A 171 31.70 -10.91 38.36
CA VAL A 171 30.80 -10.01 37.62
C VAL A 171 30.63 -10.49 36.18
N LEU A 172 31.72 -10.89 35.52
CA LEU A 172 31.64 -11.44 34.16
C LEU A 172 30.96 -12.81 34.14
N GLU A 173 31.18 -13.65 35.15
CA GLU A 173 30.45 -14.92 35.31
C GLU A 173 28.96 -14.69 35.56
N GLN A 174 28.61 -13.72 36.42
CA GLN A 174 27.21 -13.34 36.65
C GLN A 174 26.55 -12.84 35.37
N LEU A 175 27.24 -12.01 34.57
CA LEU A 175 26.75 -11.56 33.26
C LEU A 175 26.47 -12.74 32.32
N GLY A 176 27.41 -13.68 32.18
CA GLY A 176 27.24 -14.86 31.34
C GLY A 176 26.18 -15.85 31.85
N THR A 177 25.95 -15.91 33.16
CA THR A 177 25.02 -16.88 33.77
C THR A 177 23.59 -16.32 33.92
N GLU A 178 23.44 -15.08 34.37
CA GLU A 178 22.14 -14.44 34.60
C GLU A 178 21.58 -13.78 33.33
N PHE A 179 22.46 -13.36 32.40
CA PHE A 179 22.08 -12.74 31.13
C PHE A 179 22.77 -13.42 29.93
N PRO A 180 22.59 -14.74 29.74
CA PRO A 180 23.36 -15.54 28.77
C PRO A 180 23.22 -15.04 27.33
N GLU A 181 22.04 -14.51 26.96
CA GLU A 181 21.77 -13.98 25.63
C GLU A 181 22.50 -12.65 25.40
N LEU A 182 22.37 -11.70 26.33
CA LEU A 182 23.07 -10.41 26.24
C LEU A 182 24.58 -10.59 26.33
N GLY A 183 25.06 -11.51 27.18
CA GLY A 183 26.47 -11.84 27.33
C GLY A 183 27.07 -12.43 26.05
N THR A 184 26.34 -13.34 25.39
CA THR A 184 26.77 -13.93 24.11
C THR A 184 26.82 -12.88 22.99
N ASP A 185 25.79 -12.02 22.91
CA ASP A 185 25.75 -10.94 21.91
C ASP A 185 26.91 -9.94 22.12
N LEU A 186 27.17 -9.55 23.38
CA LEU A 186 28.29 -8.69 23.74
C LEU A 186 29.65 -9.32 23.41
N ALA A 187 29.83 -10.61 23.71
CA ALA A 187 31.07 -11.33 23.38
C ALA A 187 31.32 -11.44 21.87
N ALA A 188 30.26 -11.37 21.05
CA ALA A 188 30.32 -11.45 19.60
C ALA A 188 30.51 -10.08 18.91
N ALA A 189 30.34 -8.97 19.63
CA ALA A 189 30.43 -7.62 19.09
C ALA A 189 31.89 -7.16 18.98
N ASP A 190 32.32 -6.76 17.77
CA ASP A 190 33.69 -6.26 17.54
C ASP A 190 33.97 -4.93 18.29
N SER A 191 32.90 -4.21 18.66
CA SER A 191 32.88 -2.96 19.43
C SER A 191 32.89 -3.17 20.95
N PHE A 192 32.84 -4.41 21.44
CA PHE A 192 32.86 -4.71 22.87
C PHE A 192 34.03 -5.61 23.24
N THR A 193 34.73 -5.27 24.32
CA THR A 193 35.81 -6.10 24.88
C THR A 193 35.73 -6.14 26.39
N ALA A 194 35.95 -7.31 26.99
CA ALA A 194 35.93 -7.52 28.43
C ALA A 194 37.25 -8.11 28.97
N ARG A 195 37.66 -7.64 30.14
CA ARG A 195 38.84 -8.17 30.86
C ARG A 195 38.54 -8.37 32.35
N THR A 196 39.07 -9.44 32.91
CA THR A 196 38.98 -9.77 34.33
C THR A 196 40.00 -8.98 35.13
N ILE A 197 39.60 -8.33 36.22
CA ILE A 197 40.47 -7.68 37.24
C ILE A 197 40.27 -8.31 38.62
N GLU A 198 41.16 -8.08 39.60
CA GLU A 198 40.97 -8.63 40.96
C GLU A 198 39.77 -7.99 41.68
N SER A 199 39.76 -6.66 41.82
CA SER A 199 38.64 -5.86 42.33
C SER A 199 38.92 -4.36 42.18
N SER A 200 37.88 -3.54 42.28
CA SER A 200 37.98 -2.08 42.39
C SER A 200 36.98 -1.61 43.45
N PRO A 201 37.30 -0.64 44.33
CA PRO A 201 36.37 -0.16 45.35
C PRO A 201 35.31 0.83 44.80
N PHE A 202 35.48 1.29 43.56
CA PHE A 202 34.55 2.16 42.86
C PHE A 202 34.51 1.78 41.37
N GLY A 203 33.46 2.17 40.67
CA GLY A 203 33.46 2.11 39.21
C GLY A 203 34.14 3.33 38.62
N LEU A 204 34.48 3.25 37.34
CA LEU A 204 35.16 4.32 36.63
C LEU A 204 34.72 4.29 35.17
N VAL A 205 34.16 5.39 34.68
CA VAL A 205 33.76 5.57 33.29
C VAL A 205 34.58 6.71 32.71
N LEU A 206 35.31 6.45 31.64
CA LEU A 206 36.18 7.42 30.97
C LEU A 206 35.73 7.61 29.53
N ALA A 207 35.50 8.87 29.18
CA ALA A 207 35.34 9.35 27.81
C ALA A 207 36.55 10.20 27.41
N ASP A 208 36.99 10.05 26.16
CA ASP A 208 38.08 10.88 25.63
C ASP A 208 37.61 12.29 25.20
N GLU A 209 36.30 12.51 25.15
CA GLU A 209 35.68 13.80 24.86
C GLU A 209 34.99 14.40 26.09
N PRO A 210 34.97 15.74 26.23
CA PRO A 210 34.28 16.41 27.33
C PRO A 210 32.76 16.43 27.10
N VAL A 211 32.02 15.77 27.99
CA VAL A 211 30.55 15.68 27.97
C VAL A 211 29.94 16.49 29.11
N ALA A 212 29.00 17.39 28.80
CA ALA A 212 28.25 18.17 29.78
C ALA A 212 27.04 17.37 30.30
N LEU A 213 27.10 16.95 31.57
CA LEU A 213 26.02 16.18 32.22
C LEU A 213 25.18 17.10 33.11
N ALA A 214 23.98 17.49 32.67
CA ALA A 214 23.07 18.39 33.38
C ALA A 214 22.09 17.66 34.33
N ASP A 215 21.57 18.36 35.35
CA ASP A 215 20.51 17.85 36.24
C ASP A 215 19.15 18.02 35.57
N SER A 216 18.39 16.94 35.43
CA SER A 216 16.95 16.99 35.16
C SER A 216 16.19 16.46 36.37
N GLY A 217 15.88 17.35 37.31
CA GLY A 217 14.89 17.12 38.35
C GLY A 217 13.61 17.90 38.04
N ALA A 218 12.55 17.18 37.66
CA ALA A 218 11.15 17.58 37.57
C ALA A 218 10.68 18.57 36.46
N SER A 219 9.80 18.05 35.60
CA SER A 219 8.79 18.71 34.75
C SER A 219 9.24 19.47 33.49
N GLY A 220 8.59 19.12 32.36
CA GLY A 220 8.53 19.93 31.15
C GLY A 220 9.59 19.59 30.11
N ALA A 221 9.22 18.78 29.12
CA ALA A 221 9.88 18.82 27.82
C ALA A 221 9.62 20.20 27.21
N ASP A 222 10.69 20.97 27.03
CA ASP A 222 10.71 22.11 26.12
C ASP A 222 11.91 21.87 25.19
N ASP A 223 11.61 21.26 24.04
CA ASP A 223 12.53 21.13 22.92
C ASP A 223 12.75 22.53 22.34
N SER A 224 13.89 23.13 22.68
CA SER A 224 14.47 24.19 21.86
C SER A 224 15.83 23.74 21.34
N ASN A 225 15.80 23.47 20.05
CA ASN A 225 16.90 23.15 19.16
C ASN A 225 17.85 24.36 19.09
N ASP A 226 18.99 24.31 19.79
CA ASP A 226 20.12 25.21 19.53
C ASP A 226 21.42 24.40 19.64
N SER A 227 21.95 24.00 18.48
CA SER A 227 23.26 23.35 18.35
C SER A 227 24.38 24.33 18.76
N PRO A 228 25.29 23.99 19.68
CA PRO A 228 26.51 24.76 19.85
C PRO A 228 27.54 24.34 18.80
N SER A 229 28.05 25.32 18.05
CA SER A 229 29.10 25.13 17.04
C SER A 229 30.43 24.66 17.64
N PRO A 230 31.25 23.85 16.93
CA PRO A 230 32.53 23.38 17.43
C PRO A 230 33.63 24.46 17.34
N PRO A 231 34.58 24.54 18.29
CA PRO A 231 35.79 25.32 18.09
C PRO A 231 36.85 24.52 17.32
N SER A 232 37.56 25.24 16.46
CA SER A 232 38.59 24.77 15.53
C SER A 232 39.84 24.15 16.19
N THR A 233 40.40 23.16 15.50
CA THR A 233 41.67 22.46 15.70
C THR A 233 42.91 23.33 16.00
N THR A 234 43.78 22.89 16.93
CA THR A 234 45.18 22.46 16.65
C THR A 234 45.96 22.06 17.93
N ALA A 235 46.76 21.00 17.77
CA ALA A 235 47.93 20.56 18.56
C ALA A 235 47.73 19.63 19.79
N ALA A 236 48.17 18.39 19.56
CA ALA A 236 48.45 17.26 20.44
C ALA A 236 48.94 17.54 21.89
N ASP A 237 48.52 16.62 22.78
CA ASP A 237 48.90 16.41 24.19
C ASP A 237 48.40 17.43 25.23
N ALA A 238 47.09 17.69 25.25
CA ALA A 238 46.40 18.33 26.38
C ALA A 238 45.02 17.72 26.68
N GLY A 239 44.93 16.99 27.80
CA GLY A 239 43.87 17.18 28.81
C GLY A 239 42.43 16.73 28.58
N THR A 240 41.85 16.82 27.38
CA THR A 240 40.38 16.79 27.27
C THR A 240 39.78 15.38 27.47
N GLY A 241 38.65 15.33 28.19
CA GLY A 241 37.85 14.13 28.46
C GLY A 241 36.87 14.33 29.62
N THR A 242 36.04 13.33 29.90
CA THR A 242 35.19 13.28 31.10
C THR A 242 35.51 12.03 31.91
N VAL A 243 35.69 12.20 33.23
CA VAL A 243 35.76 11.09 34.18
C VAL A 243 34.50 11.08 35.05
N LEU A 244 33.87 9.91 35.15
CA LEU A 244 32.71 9.68 36.02
C LEU A 244 33.02 8.47 36.92
N VAL A 245 32.99 8.68 38.23
CA VAL A 245 33.29 7.69 39.26
C VAL A 245 32.00 7.39 40.02
N PRO A 246 31.30 6.31 39.68
CA PRO A 246 30.22 5.78 40.52
C PRO A 246 30.81 5.13 41.79
N VAL A 247 30.24 5.47 42.94
CA VAL A 247 30.67 5.00 44.26
C VAL A 247 29.58 4.15 44.89
N PHE A 248 29.98 3.09 45.59
CA PHE A 248 29.10 2.07 46.17
C PHE A 248 29.39 1.86 47.67
N ASP A 249 28.34 1.71 48.49
CA ASP A 249 28.38 1.35 49.93
C ASP A 249 27.24 0.36 50.23
N ASP A 250 27.45 -0.93 49.91
CA ASP A 250 26.44 -2.00 49.75
C ASP A 250 25.36 -1.75 48.66
N GLU A 251 24.95 -0.50 48.43
CA GLU A 251 24.12 0.01 47.32
C GLU A 251 24.78 1.24 46.66
N ALA A 252 24.14 1.88 45.67
CA ALA A 252 24.66 3.07 45.01
C ALA A 252 24.71 4.28 45.98
N ALA A 253 25.91 4.79 46.29
CA ALA A 253 26.12 5.90 47.22
C ALA A 253 26.13 7.27 46.53
N GLY A 254 26.64 7.35 45.30
CA GLY A 254 26.70 8.60 44.54
C GLY A 254 27.57 8.53 43.30
N VAL A 255 27.63 9.66 42.58
CA VAL A 255 28.48 9.86 41.40
C VAL A 255 29.36 11.08 41.60
N LEU A 256 30.66 10.91 41.33
CA LEU A 256 31.63 12.01 41.20
C LEU A 256 31.95 12.17 39.71
N THR A 257 31.76 13.35 39.12
CA THR A 257 32.10 13.57 37.70
C THR A 257 32.89 14.85 37.51
N SER A 258 33.92 14.82 36.66
CA SER A 258 34.76 15.99 36.39
C SER A 258 35.28 15.99 34.95
N THR A 259 35.48 17.20 34.43
CA THR A 259 36.18 17.47 33.17
C THR A 259 37.54 18.13 33.41
N ASP A 260 37.97 18.25 34.67
CA ASP A 260 39.28 18.78 35.03
C ASP A 260 40.40 17.85 34.55
N ASP A 261 41.44 18.44 33.94
CA ASP A 261 42.56 17.71 33.34
C ASP A 261 43.28 16.79 34.35
N ALA A 262 43.40 17.21 35.62
CA ALA A 262 44.07 16.42 36.66
C ALA A 262 43.19 15.23 37.09
N ALA A 263 41.87 15.43 37.21
CA ALA A 263 40.92 14.37 37.51
C ALA A 263 40.85 13.33 36.37
N VAL A 264 40.79 13.77 35.10
CA VAL A 264 40.80 12.89 33.92
C VAL A 264 42.13 12.13 33.81
N ALA A 265 43.26 12.80 34.06
CA ALA A 265 44.57 12.17 34.06
C ALA A 265 44.70 11.09 35.16
N TRP A 266 44.15 11.35 36.35
CA TRP A 266 44.06 10.36 37.43
C TRP A 266 43.22 9.16 36.99
N GLY A 267 42.02 9.39 36.43
CA GLY A 267 41.13 8.32 35.96
C GLY A 267 41.81 7.43 34.91
N ARG A 268 42.43 8.04 33.89
CA ARG A 268 43.22 7.32 32.87
C ARG A 268 44.37 6.50 33.48
N THR A 269 44.99 7.00 34.55
CA THR A 269 46.08 6.30 35.26
C THR A 269 45.55 5.09 36.01
N GLN A 270 44.43 5.21 36.72
CA GLN A 270 43.79 4.08 37.42
C GLN A 270 43.33 3.01 36.43
N TYR A 271 42.68 3.41 35.34
CA TYR A 271 42.25 2.49 34.29
C TYR A 271 43.43 1.72 33.68
N ARG A 272 44.52 2.42 33.30
CA ARG A 272 45.72 1.77 32.74
C ARG A 272 46.37 0.79 33.70
N ARG A 273 46.38 1.08 35.00
CA ARG A 273 46.87 0.17 36.04
C ARG A 273 46.04 -1.11 36.07
N LEU A 274 44.72 -0.98 36.23
CA LEU A 274 43.79 -2.12 36.30
C LEU A 274 43.79 -2.94 35.02
N ARG A 275 43.82 -2.29 33.85
CA ARG A 275 43.89 -2.97 32.55
C ARG A 275 45.16 -3.82 32.39
N ALA A 276 46.30 -3.32 32.88
CA ALA A 276 47.58 -4.01 32.79
C ALA A 276 47.66 -5.24 33.71
N GLU A 277 46.93 -5.21 34.83
CA GLU A 277 46.78 -6.34 35.76
C GLU A 277 45.74 -7.36 35.27
N GLY A 278 44.81 -6.95 34.40
CA GLY A 278 43.71 -7.79 33.94
C GLY A 278 44.04 -8.76 32.80
N SER A 279 43.34 -9.90 32.79
CA SER A 279 43.41 -10.94 31.74
C SER A 279 42.19 -10.88 30.82
N PRO A 280 42.24 -11.42 29.58
CA PRO A 280 41.06 -11.48 28.70
C PRO A 280 39.89 -12.21 29.37
N GLY A 281 38.69 -11.64 29.28
CA GLY A 281 37.48 -12.13 29.95
C GLY A 281 36.33 -12.51 29.03
N ASP A 282 36.45 -12.27 27.72
CA ASP A 282 35.37 -12.46 26.73
C ASP A 282 34.79 -13.89 26.75
N ASP A 283 35.65 -14.90 26.92
CA ASP A 283 35.25 -16.32 26.99
C ASP A 283 34.27 -16.62 28.14
N ARG A 284 34.23 -15.79 29.19
CA ARG A 284 33.35 -15.96 30.36
C ARG A 284 31.93 -15.43 30.13
N LEU A 285 31.75 -14.56 29.14
CA LEU A 285 30.44 -14.03 28.75
C LEU A 285 29.64 -15.03 27.91
N ALA A 286 30.33 -15.96 27.22
CA ALA A 286 29.73 -16.98 26.37
C ALA A 286 29.41 -18.31 27.10
N GLY A 287 29.60 -18.37 28.42
CA GLY A 287 29.54 -19.58 29.22
C GLY A 287 28.29 -19.72 30.08
N GLY A 288 27.17 -20.13 29.49
CA GLY A 288 25.98 -20.52 30.24
C GLY A 288 25.04 -21.41 29.44
N ASP A 289 24.72 -22.60 29.96
CA ASP A 289 23.64 -23.49 29.48
C ASP A 289 22.26 -22.86 29.78
N GLY A 290 22.00 -21.67 29.24
CA GLY A 290 20.85 -20.83 29.55
C GLY A 290 19.55 -21.30 28.89
N THR A 291 18.62 -21.79 29.71
CA THR A 291 17.26 -22.25 29.36
C THR A 291 16.25 -21.10 29.23
N GLY A 292 16.62 -19.99 28.58
CA GLY A 292 15.81 -18.76 28.39
C GLY A 292 15.31 -18.54 26.96
N LEU A 293 14.15 -17.88 26.84
CA LEU A 293 13.26 -17.83 25.67
C LEU A 293 13.59 -16.77 24.58
N SER A 294 14.80 -16.20 24.53
CA SER A 294 15.29 -15.42 23.35
C SER A 294 16.51 -16.05 22.67
N ALA A 295 16.89 -17.25 23.09
CA ALA A 295 17.83 -18.15 22.42
C ALA A 295 17.24 -18.77 21.11
N VAL A 296 16.70 -17.92 20.25
CA VAL A 296 16.04 -18.23 18.96
C VAL A 296 17.04 -18.37 17.79
N SER A 297 18.30 -18.03 17.99
CA SER A 297 19.38 -18.50 17.10
C SER A 297 20.61 -18.80 17.93
N THR A 298 21.05 -20.06 17.97
CA THR A 298 22.43 -20.31 18.38
C THR A 298 23.32 -19.88 17.21
N GLY A 299 23.94 -18.69 17.34
CA GLY A 299 25.01 -18.24 16.46
C GLY A 299 24.70 -17.17 15.40
N LEU A 300 23.51 -16.55 15.33
CA LEU A 300 23.30 -15.33 14.53
C LEU A 300 23.39 -14.06 15.39
N PRO A 301 24.06 -12.99 14.90
CA PRO A 301 24.07 -11.68 15.55
C PRO A 301 22.66 -11.13 15.80
N ALA A 302 22.48 -10.35 16.88
CA ALA A 302 21.21 -9.73 17.24
C ALA A 302 20.59 -8.93 16.10
N GLN A 303 21.39 -8.19 15.33
CA GLN A 303 20.90 -7.38 14.20
C GLN A 303 20.20 -8.25 13.14
N LEU A 304 20.72 -9.46 12.87
CA LEU A 304 20.09 -10.36 11.91
C LEU A 304 18.81 -10.99 12.45
N ARG A 305 18.74 -11.24 13.76
CA ARG A 305 17.51 -11.71 14.40
C ARG A 305 16.43 -10.64 14.36
N GLU A 306 16.80 -9.38 14.61
CA GLU A 306 15.92 -8.22 14.52
C GLU A 306 15.46 -7.96 13.09
N ASP A 307 16.36 -8.10 12.11
CA ASP A 307 15.97 -8.07 10.71
C ASP A 307 14.94 -9.18 10.42
N GLY A 308 14.98 -10.33 11.08
CA GLY A 308 14.03 -11.44 10.90
C GLY A 308 14.64 -12.71 10.30
N PHE A 309 15.97 -12.82 10.33
CA PHE A 309 16.67 -14.05 9.97
C PHE A 309 16.74 -15.02 11.15
N VAL A 310 16.52 -16.29 10.84
CA VAL A 310 16.75 -17.42 11.74
C VAL A 310 17.71 -18.42 11.11
N ARG A 311 18.45 -19.14 11.95
CA ARG A 311 19.25 -20.29 11.53
C ARG A 311 18.37 -21.53 11.69
N VAL A 312 18.15 -22.26 10.60
CA VAL A 312 17.30 -23.47 10.62
C VAL A 312 18.20 -24.68 10.84
N ASP A 313 18.16 -25.23 12.06
CA ASP A 313 18.89 -26.43 12.48
C ASP A 313 18.07 -27.24 13.52
N GLU A 314 18.65 -28.30 14.08
CA GLU A 314 17.96 -29.15 15.06
C GLU A 314 17.46 -28.35 16.27
N ALA A 315 18.25 -27.37 16.75
CA ALA A 315 17.87 -26.52 17.88
C ALA A 315 16.69 -25.58 17.55
N TYR A 316 16.53 -25.16 16.29
CA TYR A 316 15.37 -24.40 15.84
C TYR A 316 14.06 -25.17 16.03
N PHE A 317 14.06 -26.49 15.76
CA PHE A 317 12.87 -27.34 15.82
C PHE A 317 12.59 -27.88 17.24
N GLU A 318 13.62 -28.23 18.03
CA GLU A 318 13.44 -28.78 19.38
C GLU A 318 12.66 -27.84 20.33
N ARG A 319 12.66 -26.54 20.04
CA ARG A 319 12.08 -25.49 20.90
C ARG A 319 10.75 -24.95 20.38
N ARG A 320 10.22 -25.49 19.27
CA ARG A 320 8.99 -25.02 18.63
C ARG A 320 8.03 -26.16 18.36
N GLU A 321 6.87 -26.11 19.00
CA GLU A 321 5.81 -27.09 18.75
C GLU A 321 4.98 -26.65 17.53
N PRO A 322 4.71 -27.56 16.58
CA PRO A 322 3.82 -27.26 15.46
C PRO A 322 2.38 -27.10 15.95
N LEU A 323 1.60 -26.27 15.25
CA LEU A 323 0.14 -26.19 15.46
C LEU A 323 -0.52 -27.57 15.29
N SER A 324 -1.78 -27.73 15.70
CA SER A 324 -2.55 -28.92 15.30
C SER A 324 -2.69 -28.94 13.76
N PRO A 325 -2.79 -30.12 13.12
CA PRO A 325 -2.86 -30.18 11.66
C PRO A 325 -4.01 -29.33 11.05
N ALA A 326 -5.19 -29.32 11.68
CA ALA A 326 -6.31 -28.50 11.24
C ALA A 326 -6.02 -26.99 11.36
N ALA A 327 -5.45 -26.55 12.49
CA ALA A 327 -5.07 -25.15 12.70
C ALA A 327 -3.98 -24.72 11.71
N ALA A 328 -2.96 -25.55 11.51
CA ALA A 328 -1.89 -25.33 10.54
C ALA A 328 -2.42 -25.20 9.10
N TRP A 329 -3.42 -25.98 8.72
CA TRP A 329 -4.04 -25.94 7.39
C TRP A 329 -4.91 -24.69 7.17
N CYS A 330 -5.46 -24.12 8.24
CA CYS A 330 -6.17 -22.83 8.17
C CYS A 330 -5.21 -21.63 8.20
N ALA A 331 -4.23 -21.64 9.10
CA ALA A 331 -3.32 -20.53 9.36
C ALA A 331 -2.13 -20.44 8.40
N GLY A 332 -1.87 -21.52 7.64
CA GLY A 332 -0.67 -21.67 6.84
C GLY A 332 0.44 -22.44 7.56
N LEU A 333 1.36 -22.99 6.76
CA LEU A 333 2.39 -23.93 7.21
C LEU A 333 3.74 -23.22 7.40
N GLY A 334 4.20 -23.13 8.65
CA GLY A 334 5.55 -22.69 9.00
C GLY A 334 6.57 -23.83 8.98
N LEU A 335 7.82 -23.52 9.32
CA LEU A 335 8.91 -24.51 9.37
C LEU A 335 8.63 -25.69 10.34
N PRO A 336 8.10 -25.49 11.56
CA PRO A 336 7.76 -26.60 12.46
C PRO A 336 6.70 -27.54 11.87
N GLU A 337 5.67 -26.98 11.22
CA GLU A 337 4.61 -27.77 10.56
C GLU A 337 5.14 -28.58 9.37
N VAL A 338 6.09 -28.01 8.61
CA VAL A 338 6.77 -28.72 7.53
C VAL A 338 7.60 -29.87 8.07
N ALA A 339 8.36 -29.66 9.15
CA ALA A 339 9.15 -30.72 9.81
C ALA A 339 8.26 -31.82 10.41
N ALA A 340 7.08 -31.47 10.93
CA ALA A 340 6.06 -32.40 11.39
C ALA A 340 5.36 -33.18 10.24
N GLY A 341 5.65 -32.80 8.99
CA GLY A 341 5.15 -33.46 7.79
C GLY A 341 3.73 -33.02 7.38
N TYR A 342 3.24 -31.87 7.83
CA TYR A 342 1.88 -31.42 7.49
C TYR A 342 1.75 -30.90 6.06
N ALA A 343 2.88 -30.56 5.43
CA ALA A 343 2.92 -30.10 4.04
C ALA A 343 2.67 -31.24 3.04
N VAL A 344 1.92 -30.93 1.98
CA VAL A 344 1.66 -31.85 0.87
C VAL A 344 2.66 -31.61 -0.24
N GLU A 345 3.33 -32.67 -0.69
CA GLU A 345 4.32 -32.61 -1.76
C GLU A 345 3.68 -32.31 -3.12
N ARG A 346 4.11 -31.22 -3.76
CA ARG A 346 3.77 -30.94 -5.16
C ARG A 346 4.67 -31.74 -6.09
N ILE A 347 4.10 -32.27 -7.16
CA ILE A 347 4.78 -33.11 -8.15
C ILE A 347 4.91 -32.37 -9.47
N THR A 348 6.07 -32.46 -10.11
CA THR A 348 6.38 -31.92 -11.44
C THR A 348 5.78 -32.80 -12.55
N ASP A 349 5.70 -32.29 -13.78
CA ASP A 349 5.17 -33.04 -14.93
C ASP A 349 5.92 -34.34 -15.22
N ASP A 350 7.19 -34.45 -14.81
CA ASP A 350 8.02 -35.64 -14.96
C ASP A 350 7.90 -36.66 -13.80
N GLY A 351 7.05 -36.36 -12.81
CA GLY A 351 6.76 -37.23 -11.67
C GLY A 351 7.68 -37.05 -10.46
N ARG A 352 8.64 -36.13 -10.49
CA ARG A 352 9.51 -35.81 -9.33
C ARG A 352 8.86 -34.81 -8.38
N ARG A 353 9.23 -34.86 -7.09
CA ARG A 353 8.80 -33.85 -6.11
C ARG A 353 9.46 -32.51 -6.45
N TYR A 354 8.67 -31.44 -6.38
CA TYR A 354 9.14 -30.11 -6.74
C TYR A 354 10.25 -29.63 -5.79
N ALA A 355 10.15 -29.93 -4.50
CA ALA A 355 11.18 -29.61 -3.51
C ALA A 355 12.52 -30.30 -3.80
N ASP A 356 12.47 -31.58 -4.23
CA ASP A 356 13.68 -32.33 -4.57
C ASP A 356 14.33 -31.75 -5.84
N ALA A 357 13.52 -31.40 -6.85
CA ALA A 357 14.02 -30.77 -8.07
C ALA A 357 14.69 -29.41 -7.81
N ILE A 358 14.18 -28.59 -6.89
CA ILE A 358 14.81 -27.33 -6.48
C ILE A 358 16.11 -27.59 -5.72
N ALA A 359 16.09 -28.52 -4.76
CA ALA A 359 17.27 -28.86 -3.97
C ALA A 359 18.42 -29.37 -4.85
N ASP A 360 18.13 -30.12 -5.92
CA ASP A 360 19.12 -30.57 -6.90
C ASP A 360 19.78 -29.37 -7.61
N ARG A 361 19.00 -28.39 -8.08
CA ARG A 361 19.54 -27.18 -8.75
C ARG A 361 20.39 -26.31 -7.81
N LEU A 362 19.93 -26.12 -6.58
CA LEU A 362 20.69 -25.44 -5.53
C LEU A 362 22.00 -26.19 -5.22
N THR A 363 22.02 -27.53 -5.29
CA THR A 363 23.25 -28.31 -5.11
C THR A 363 24.22 -28.12 -6.28
N ASP A 364 23.71 -27.86 -7.48
CA ASP A 364 24.51 -27.56 -8.68
C ASP A 364 25.01 -26.09 -8.73
N GLY A 365 24.73 -25.28 -7.70
CA GLY A 365 25.18 -23.88 -7.58
C GLY A 365 24.22 -22.87 -8.23
N GLU A 366 23.03 -23.27 -8.67
CA GLU A 366 22.03 -22.36 -9.25
C GLU A 366 21.21 -21.68 -8.15
N ASN A 367 21.11 -20.35 -8.17
CA ASN A 367 20.12 -19.65 -7.34
C ASN A 367 18.74 -19.78 -7.97
N VAL A 368 17.71 -19.99 -7.16
CA VAL A 368 16.36 -20.28 -7.63
C VAL A 368 15.37 -19.25 -7.11
N ALA A 369 14.52 -18.74 -7.98
CA ALA A 369 13.40 -17.88 -7.63
C ALA A 369 12.06 -18.57 -7.95
N LEU A 370 11.27 -18.83 -6.91
CA LEU A 370 9.92 -19.37 -7.00
C LEU A 370 8.90 -18.26 -7.22
N VAL A 371 8.23 -18.29 -8.37
CA VAL A 371 7.36 -17.20 -8.80
C VAL A 371 5.93 -17.72 -9.03
N GLY A 372 4.95 -17.03 -8.48
CA GLY A 372 3.55 -17.44 -8.60
C GLY A 372 2.59 -16.46 -7.93
N PRO A 373 1.27 -16.60 -8.16
CA PRO A 373 0.27 -15.82 -7.44
C PRO A 373 0.37 -15.98 -5.90
N PRO A 374 -0.25 -15.08 -5.12
CA PRO A 374 -0.40 -15.25 -3.68
C PRO A 374 -1.08 -16.58 -3.32
N GLY A 375 -0.65 -17.23 -2.23
CA GLY A 375 -1.30 -18.44 -1.72
C GLY A 375 -1.28 -19.69 -2.62
N THR A 376 -0.38 -19.76 -3.61
CA THR A 376 -0.14 -20.99 -4.41
C THR A 376 0.80 -22.00 -3.73
N GLY A 377 1.29 -21.69 -2.53
CA GLY A 377 2.21 -22.55 -1.75
C GLY A 377 3.70 -22.31 -2.00
N LYS A 378 4.10 -21.10 -2.44
CA LYS A 378 5.52 -20.72 -2.67
C LYS A 378 6.35 -20.80 -1.38
N SER A 379 5.97 -20.05 -0.36
CA SER A 379 6.55 -20.11 1.00
C SER A 379 6.61 -21.53 1.55
N THR A 380 5.52 -22.31 1.43
CA THR A 380 5.49 -23.71 1.88
C THR A 380 6.57 -24.55 1.19
N LEU A 381 6.80 -24.33 -0.11
CA LEU A 381 7.83 -25.00 -0.87
C LEU A 381 9.24 -24.52 -0.49
N CYS A 382 9.44 -23.22 -0.23
CA CYS A 382 10.68 -22.67 0.32
C CYS A 382 11.03 -23.33 1.67
N ARG A 383 10.07 -23.40 2.59
CA ARG A 383 10.21 -24.06 3.90
C ARG A 383 10.51 -25.56 3.76
N GLN A 384 9.88 -26.23 2.81
CA GLN A 384 10.14 -27.64 2.46
C GLN A 384 11.57 -27.86 1.96
N VAL A 385 12.12 -26.96 1.15
CA VAL A 385 13.51 -27.03 0.67
C VAL A 385 14.48 -26.69 1.80
N ALA A 386 14.20 -25.64 2.57
CA ALA A 386 14.99 -25.22 3.73
C ALA A 386 15.16 -26.36 4.76
N TYR A 387 14.05 -27.01 5.16
CA TYR A 387 14.09 -28.14 6.09
C TYR A 387 14.97 -29.29 5.56
N ARG A 388 14.82 -29.66 4.27
CA ARG A 388 15.66 -30.71 3.64
C ARG A 388 17.12 -30.32 3.49
N TRP A 389 17.44 -29.03 3.45
CA TRP A 389 18.82 -28.56 3.32
C TRP A 389 19.59 -28.67 4.63
N THR A 390 18.91 -28.75 5.77
CA THR A 390 19.56 -28.91 7.09
C THR A 390 20.44 -30.16 7.17
N ASP A 391 20.11 -31.22 6.44
CA ASP A 391 20.94 -32.43 6.31
C ASP A 391 22.21 -32.23 5.44
N ARG A 392 22.26 -31.15 4.65
CA ARG A 392 23.31 -30.86 3.67
C ARG A 392 24.28 -29.77 4.12
N GLY A 393 23.81 -28.76 4.85
CA GLY A 393 24.60 -27.59 5.20
C GLY A 393 23.85 -26.55 6.04
N THR A 394 24.41 -25.34 6.12
CA THR A 394 23.82 -24.25 6.91
C THR A 394 22.63 -23.64 6.18
N VAL A 395 21.53 -23.35 6.89
CA VAL A 395 20.35 -22.67 6.36
C VAL A 395 20.11 -21.38 7.12
N LEU A 396 20.14 -20.25 6.41
CA LEU A 396 19.74 -18.94 6.91
C LEU A 396 18.41 -18.58 6.27
N TYR A 397 17.37 -18.35 7.07
CA TYR A 397 16.00 -18.22 6.61
C TYR A 397 15.40 -16.89 7.05
N ARG A 398 14.81 -16.13 6.13
CA ARG A 398 13.98 -14.96 6.44
C ARG A 398 12.54 -15.23 6.00
N ASP A 399 11.60 -15.03 6.93
CA ASP A 399 10.16 -15.13 6.68
C ASP A 399 9.63 -13.88 5.97
N GLY A 400 8.56 -14.02 5.18
CA GLY A 400 7.98 -12.96 4.36
C GLY A 400 7.07 -12.01 5.14
N ASP A 401 6.67 -12.44 6.34
CA ASP A 401 5.85 -11.68 7.30
C ASP A 401 6.71 -10.99 8.38
N SER A 402 8.03 -10.82 8.13
CA SER A 402 8.91 -10.14 9.09
C SER A 402 8.51 -8.66 9.24
N PRO A 403 8.25 -8.17 10.46
CA PRO A 403 7.80 -6.79 10.66
C PRO A 403 8.89 -5.75 10.40
N GLU A 404 10.16 -6.14 10.49
CA GLU A 404 11.31 -5.24 10.37
C GLU A 404 12.03 -5.38 9.01
N PRO A 405 12.42 -4.25 8.38
CA PRO A 405 13.17 -4.28 7.13
C PRO A 405 14.57 -4.84 7.34
N PHE A 406 15.01 -5.68 6.40
CA PHE A 406 16.38 -6.16 6.34
C PHE A 406 17.32 -5.05 5.89
N GLU A 407 18.11 -4.53 6.83
CA GLU A 407 19.12 -3.50 6.52
C GLU A 407 20.55 -3.99 6.74
N SER A 408 20.76 -5.04 7.54
CA SER A 408 22.10 -5.46 8.00
C SER A 408 22.84 -6.37 7.01
N VAL A 409 22.96 -5.99 5.73
CA VAL A 409 23.62 -6.77 4.66
C VAL A 409 25.05 -7.20 5.06
N ALA A 410 25.79 -6.34 5.74
CA ALA A 410 27.14 -6.65 6.22
C ALA A 410 27.17 -7.69 7.35
N ALA A 411 26.16 -7.71 8.23
CA ALA A 411 26.03 -8.74 9.25
C ALA A 411 25.73 -10.10 8.63
N LEU A 412 24.84 -10.15 7.63
CA LEU A 412 24.49 -11.38 6.93
C LEU A 412 25.68 -11.94 6.15
N SER A 413 26.44 -11.10 5.46
CA SER A 413 27.68 -11.49 4.78
C SER A 413 28.68 -12.14 5.74
N ARG A 414 28.88 -11.56 6.93
CA ARG A 414 29.78 -12.12 7.96
C ARG A 414 29.26 -13.45 8.51
N ALA A 415 27.95 -13.57 8.69
CA ALA A 415 27.33 -14.82 9.14
C ALA A 415 27.56 -15.95 8.10
N ILE A 416 27.43 -15.65 6.80
CA ILE A 416 27.74 -16.57 5.71
C ILE A 416 29.21 -16.98 5.71
N ASP A 417 30.12 -16.01 5.87
CA ASP A 417 31.57 -16.29 5.87
C ASP A 417 32.03 -17.18 7.03
N ARG A 418 31.34 -17.12 8.18
CA ARG A 418 31.62 -17.93 9.37
C ARG A 418 30.87 -19.28 9.37
N ALA A 419 29.88 -19.45 8.51
CA ALA A 419 29.03 -20.64 8.49
C ALA A 419 29.74 -21.85 7.83
N PRO A 420 29.50 -23.08 8.34
CA PRO A 420 29.88 -24.29 7.62
C PRO A 420 29.20 -24.37 6.25
N THR A 421 29.99 -24.62 5.21
CA THR A 421 29.51 -24.73 3.83
C THR A 421 29.05 -26.16 3.51
N PRO A 422 28.08 -26.35 2.60
CA PRO A 422 27.39 -25.32 1.80
C PRO A 422 26.36 -24.50 2.61
N VAL A 423 26.11 -23.25 2.19
CA VAL A 423 25.17 -22.31 2.83
C VAL A 423 24.00 -22.04 1.89
N LEU A 424 22.78 -22.24 2.38
CA LEU A 424 21.55 -21.84 1.71
C LEU A 424 20.97 -20.62 2.42
N VAL A 425 20.78 -19.54 1.66
CA VAL A 425 20.06 -18.34 2.10
C VAL A 425 18.66 -18.38 1.49
N VAL A 426 17.64 -18.44 2.34
CA VAL A 426 16.23 -18.43 1.92
C VAL A 426 15.60 -17.10 2.29
N VAL A 427 15.02 -16.42 1.31
CA VAL A 427 14.35 -15.13 1.50
C VAL A 427 12.97 -15.19 0.88
N GLU A 428 11.94 -15.20 1.71
CA GLU A 428 10.56 -15.03 1.24
C GLU A 428 10.30 -13.58 0.81
N ASP A 429 9.39 -13.42 -0.16
CA ASP A 429 8.94 -12.15 -0.74
C ASP A 429 10.10 -11.18 -1.08
N LEU A 430 11.15 -11.70 -1.73
CA LEU A 430 12.43 -11.01 -1.98
C LEU A 430 12.31 -9.58 -2.58
N LEU A 431 11.22 -9.27 -3.26
CA LEU A 431 11.02 -8.00 -3.95
C LEU A 431 10.25 -6.95 -3.14
N ARG A 432 9.75 -7.31 -1.95
CA ARG A 432 9.17 -6.33 -1.04
C ARG A 432 10.26 -5.40 -0.48
N PRO A 433 9.90 -4.13 -0.15
CA PRO A 433 10.88 -3.14 0.30
C PRO A 433 11.72 -3.54 1.51
N ASP A 434 11.17 -4.39 2.37
CA ASP A 434 11.77 -4.93 3.59
C ASP A 434 12.76 -6.08 3.32
N ALA A 435 12.61 -6.85 2.24
CA ALA A 435 13.48 -8.00 1.96
C ALA A 435 14.55 -7.73 0.88
N ARG A 436 14.32 -6.74 0.02
CA ARG A 436 15.10 -6.49 -1.21
C ARG A 436 16.60 -6.24 -1.04
N ALA A 437 17.05 -5.83 0.16
CA ALA A 437 18.47 -5.66 0.44
C ALA A 437 19.25 -6.99 0.30
N ALA A 438 18.57 -8.14 0.40
CA ALA A 438 19.14 -9.46 0.16
C ALA A 438 19.68 -9.65 -1.28
N ILE A 439 19.17 -8.91 -2.26
CA ILE A 439 19.66 -8.96 -3.65
C ILE A 439 21.13 -8.51 -3.74
N GLU A 440 21.55 -7.56 -2.91
CA GLU A 440 22.96 -7.12 -2.90
C GLU A 440 23.92 -8.23 -2.50
N LEU A 441 23.46 -9.16 -1.68
CA LEU A 441 24.29 -10.24 -1.17
C LEU A 441 24.62 -11.27 -2.28
N VAL A 442 23.68 -11.46 -3.21
CA VAL A 442 23.87 -12.32 -4.38
C VAL A 442 25.06 -11.83 -5.20
N GLU A 443 25.18 -10.53 -5.41
CA GLU A 443 26.33 -9.94 -6.10
C GLU A 443 27.64 -10.14 -5.32
N ARG A 444 27.63 -9.90 -4.01
CA ARG A 444 28.83 -10.05 -3.14
C ARG A 444 29.34 -11.49 -3.06
N THR A 445 28.48 -12.46 -3.33
CA THR A 445 28.79 -13.90 -3.29
C THR A 445 29.01 -14.51 -4.67
N THR A 446 29.00 -13.69 -5.73
CA THR A 446 29.24 -14.16 -7.11
C THR A 446 30.56 -14.94 -7.23
N GLY A 447 30.47 -16.16 -7.76
CA GLY A 447 31.63 -17.06 -7.94
C GLY A 447 31.94 -17.97 -6.75
N ARG A 448 31.07 -17.99 -5.72
CA ARG A 448 31.11 -18.92 -4.59
C ARG A 448 29.98 -19.95 -4.71
N ASP A 449 30.24 -21.03 -5.44
CA ASP A 449 29.23 -22.08 -5.70
C ASP A 449 28.76 -22.78 -4.40
N GLU A 450 29.47 -22.59 -3.29
CA GLU A 450 29.08 -23.08 -1.96
C GLU A 450 28.03 -22.23 -1.22
N VAL A 451 27.64 -21.08 -1.78
CA VAL A 451 26.60 -20.18 -1.24
C VAL A 451 25.51 -20.01 -2.29
N VAL A 452 24.30 -20.46 -1.98
CA VAL A 452 23.16 -20.43 -2.90
C VAL A 452 21.94 -19.77 -2.29
N PHE A 453 21.11 -19.18 -3.14
CA PHE A 453 19.93 -18.42 -2.75
C PHE A 453 18.66 -19.09 -3.26
N LEU A 454 17.69 -19.25 -2.37
CA LEU A 454 16.32 -19.59 -2.71
C LEU A 454 15.42 -18.42 -2.32
N ALA A 455 14.73 -17.86 -3.29
CA ALA A 455 13.79 -16.79 -3.06
C ALA A 455 12.40 -17.17 -3.54
N ASP A 456 11.36 -16.58 -2.96
CA ASP A 456 10.08 -16.48 -3.65
C ASP A 456 9.66 -15.03 -3.87
N ALA A 457 8.72 -14.85 -4.79
CA ALA A 457 8.12 -13.56 -5.07
C ALA A 457 6.76 -13.74 -5.75
N ARG A 458 5.91 -12.71 -5.66
CA ARG A 458 4.68 -12.68 -6.44
C ARG A 458 5.01 -12.56 -7.92
N LYS A 459 4.24 -13.25 -8.77
CA LYS A 459 4.44 -13.19 -10.23
C LYS A 459 4.34 -11.77 -10.79
N SER A 460 3.44 -10.96 -10.26
CA SER A 460 3.32 -9.55 -10.61
C SER A 460 4.55 -8.76 -10.20
N GLU A 461 5.09 -8.97 -9.00
CA GLU A 461 6.27 -8.26 -8.48
C GLU A 461 7.55 -8.66 -9.20
N TRP A 462 7.74 -9.96 -9.47
CA TRP A 462 8.92 -10.48 -10.16
C TRP A 462 9.07 -9.96 -11.58
N HIS A 463 7.94 -9.72 -12.24
CA HIS A 463 7.89 -9.14 -13.58
C HIS A 463 7.56 -7.65 -13.58
N ALA A 464 7.36 -7.04 -12.40
CA ALA A 464 7.16 -5.60 -12.27
C ALA A 464 8.50 -4.89 -12.45
N THR A 465 8.55 -4.01 -13.45
CA THR A 465 9.65 -3.07 -13.67
C THR A 465 9.66 -1.89 -12.69
N ASN A 466 8.65 -1.80 -11.81
CA ASN A 466 8.57 -0.83 -10.71
C ASN A 466 8.70 -1.54 -9.34
N THR A 467 9.70 -2.42 -9.20
CA THR A 467 10.28 -2.56 -7.88
C THR A 467 11.03 -1.25 -7.67
N GLU A 468 10.93 -0.59 -6.51
CA GLU A 468 11.79 0.56 -6.16
C GLU A 468 13.31 0.20 -6.14
N LEU A 469 13.70 -0.92 -6.75
CA LEU A 469 15.05 -1.37 -6.97
C LEU A 469 15.75 -0.44 -7.95
N ASP A 470 16.96 -0.04 -7.60
CA ASP A 470 17.84 0.61 -8.56
C ASP A 470 18.20 -0.34 -9.71
N VAL A 471 18.64 0.25 -10.83
CA VAL A 471 18.99 -0.45 -12.07
C VAL A 471 19.99 -1.60 -11.84
N ARG A 472 20.87 -1.49 -10.84
CA ARG A 472 21.88 -2.51 -10.55
C ARG A 472 21.23 -3.73 -9.89
N ARG A 473 20.41 -3.53 -8.86
CA ARG A 473 19.72 -4.62 -8.17
C ARG A 473 18.71 -5.32 -9.09
N ASP A 474 18.05 -4.58 -9.98
CA ASP A 474 17.14 -5.18 -10.97
C ASP A 474 17.89 -6.13 -11.95
N ALA A 475 19.07 -5.71 -12.43
CA ALA A 475 19.91 -6.56 -13.28
C ALA A 475 20.36 -7.84 -12.54
N ILE A 476 20.78 -7.72 -11.29
CA ILE A 476 21.17 -8.89 -10.46
C ILE A 476 19.99 -9.86 -10.32
N ARG A 477 18.80 -9.37 -10.00
CA ARG A 477 17.59 -10.20 -9.91
C ARG A 477 17.35 -11.00 -11.19
N GLN A 478 17.48 -10.34 -12.36
CA GLN A 478 17.20 -10.96 -13.66
C GLN A 478 18.26 -11.98 -14.08
N ASP A 479 19.53 -11.71 -13.79
CA ASP A 479 20.65 -12.53 -14.27
C ASP A 479 21.07 -13.63 -13.30
N ALA A 480 20.90 -13.42 -12.00
CA ALA A 480 21.46 -14.31 -10.97
C ALA A 480 20.51 -15.43 -10.53
N PHE A 481 19.21 -15.34 -10.84
CA PHE A 481 18.20 -16.31 -10.42
C PHE A 481 17.58 -17.04 -11.61
N GLU A 482 17.50 -18.35 -11.48
CA GLU A 482 16.70 -19.18 -12.34
C GLU A 482 15.25 -19.18 -11.85
N VAL A 483 14.32 -18.80 -12.73
CA VAL A 483 12.92 -18.57 -12.37
C VAL A 483 12.07 -19.82 -12.57
N LEU A 484 11.50 -20.32 -11.48
CA LEU A 484 10.56 -21.44 -11.48
C LEU A 484 9.14 -20.97 -11.19
N ALA A 485 8.23 -21.18 -12.14
CA ALA A 485 6.83 -20.84 -11.97
C ALA A 485 6.07 -21.91 -11.18
N MET A 486 5.28 -21.49 -10.20
CA MET A 486 4.42 -22.41 -9.44
C MET A 486 3.39 -23.09 -10.34
N PRO A 487 3.28 -24.43 -10.28
CA PRO A 487 2.30 -25.17 -11.06
C PRO A 487 0.89 -24.90 -10.56
N ARG A 488 -0.07 -24.86 -11.49
CA ARG A 488 -1.50 -24.75 -11.15
C ARG A 488 -1.95 -25.99 -10.38
N LEU A 489 -2.90 -25.81 -9.47
CA LEU A 489 -3.54 -26.92 -8.77
C LEU A 489 -4.33 -27.76 -9.78
N ASP A 490 -4.09 -29.07 -9.80
CA ASP A 490 -4.84 -30.04 -10.60
C ASP A 490 -5.58 -31.05 -9.71
N GLU A 491 -6.38 -31.93 -10.33
CA GLU A 491 -7.17 -32.93 -9.61
C GLU A 491 -6.29 -33.96 -8.88
N THR A 492 -5.10 -34.24 -9.41
CA THR A 492 -4.14 -35.16 -8.80
C THR A 492 -3.56 -34.57 -7.53
N ASP A 493 -3.23 -33.28 -7.55
CA ASP A 493 -2.84 -32.54 -6.36
C ASP A 493 -3.97 -32.57 -5.33
N VAL A 494 -5.20 -32.19 -5.69
CA VAL A 494 -6.34 -32.18 -4.75
C VAL A 494 -6.57 -33.55 -4.11
N ARG A 495 -6.47 -34.63 -4.89
CA ARG A 495 -6.56 -36.00 -4.36
C ARG A 495 -5.49 -36.28 -3.29
N ARG A 496 -4.24 -35.87 -3.53
CA ARG A 496 -3.15 -36.00 -2.54
C ARG A 496 -3.41 -35.16 -1.29
N PHE A 497 -3.96 -33.96 -1.45
CA PHE A 497 -4.37 -33.12 -0.32
C PHE A 497 -5.46 -33.80 0.52
N VAL A 498 -6.49 -34.39 -0.11
CA VAL A 498 -7.54 -35.16 0.58
C VAL A 498 -6.95 -36.35 1.32
N GLU A 499 -6.18 -37.21 0.64
CA GLU A 499 -5.54 -38.38 1.25
C GLU A 499 -4.63 -38.00 2.42
N ARG A 500 -3.88 -36.90 2.29
CA ARG A 500 -3.05 -36.39 3.38
C ARG A 500 -3.89 -35.85 4.53
N GLY A 501 -5.00 -35.19 4.24
CA GLY A 501 -5.95 -34.66 5.22
C GLY A 501 -6.58 -35.78 6.04
N GLU A 502 -7.06 -36.84 5.39
CA GLU A 502 -7.60 -38.02 6.06
C GLU A 502 -6.57 -38.66 7.00
N SER A 503 -5.31 -38.73 6.56
CA SER A 503 -4.22 -39.25 7.37
C SER A 503 -3.83 -38.35 8.55
N LEU A 504 -3.90 -37.02 8.39
CA LEU A 504 -3.47 -36.06 9.42
C LEU A 504 -4.57 -35.76 10.43
N LEU A 505 -5.82 -35.70 9.98
CA LEU A 505 -7.00 -35.37 10.80
C LEU A 505 -7.67 -36.61 11.37
N GLU A 506 -7.20 -37.81 11.02
CA GLU A 506 -7.75 -39.10 11.43
C GLU A 506 -9.27 -39.24 11.18
N THR A 507 -9.78 -38.55 10.15
CA THR A 507 -11.20 -38.46 9.78
C THR A 507 -11.38 -38.73 8.29
N ASP A 508 -12.47 -39.41 7.90
CA ASP A 508 -12.83 -39.62 6.49
C ASP A 508 -13.37 -38.32 5.87
N ILE A 509 -12.60 -37.74 4.96
CA ILE A 509 -12.94 -36.51 4.24
C ILE A 509 -13.61 -36.94 2.94
N SER A 510 -14.89 -37.33 3.03
CA SER A 510 -15.70 -37.80 1.88
C SER A 510 -16.06 -36.64 0.92
N ALA A 511 -15.06 -36.04 0.29
CA ALA A 511 -15.19 -34.98 -0.68
C ALA A 511 -14.65 -35.40 -2.06
N ASP A 512 -15.39 -35.06 -3.11
CA ASP A 512 -14.99 -35.36 -4.49
C ASP A 512 -13.91 -34.36 -4.96
N PRO A 513 -12.71 -34.82 -5.36
CA PRO A 513 -11.62 -33.93 -5.79
C PRO A 513 -11.96 -33.03 -6.99
N GLU A 514 -12.78 -33.52 -7.93
CA GLU A 514 -13.20 -32.73 -9.10
C GLU A 514 -14.14 -31.60 -8.68
N THR A 515 -15.05 -31.88 -7.74
CA THR A 515 -15.97 -30.90 -7.14
C THR A 515 -15.19 -29.85 -6.34
N LEU A 516 -14.29 -30.26 -5.44
CA LEU A 516 -13.44 -29.33 -4.67
C LEU A 516 -12.61 -28.44 -5.58
N LEU A 517 -11.97 -29.03 -6.61
CA LEU A 517 -11.18 -28.29 -7.58
C LEU A 517 -12.05 -27.30 -8.37
N THR A 518 -13.27 -27.72 -8.75
CA THR A 518 -14.21 -26.86 -9.45
C THR A 518 -14.68 -25.72 -8.56
N GLU A 519 -14.96 -25.95 -7.28
CA GLU A 519 -15.38 -24.93 -6.32
C GLU A 519 -14.28 -23.90 -6.05
N ILE A 520 -13.05 -24.36 -5.78
CA ILE A 520 -11.87 -23.49 -5.61
C ILE A 520 -11.62 -22.66 -6.88
N ARG A 521 -11.90 -23.24 -8.05
CA ARG A 521 -11.85 -22.57 -9.36
C ARG A 521 -13.14 -21.83 -9.72
N ALA A 522 -14.22 -21.91 -8.94
CA ALA A 522 -15.51 -21.26 -9.22
C ALA A 522 -15.70 -20.02 -8.35
N THR A 523 -15.01 -19.92 -7.21
CA THR A 523 -14.60 -18.65 -6.60
C THR A 523 -13.65 -17.84 -7.48
N ASP A 524 -13.31 -18.37 -8.66
CA ASP A 524 -12.31 -17.90 -9.62
C ASP A 524 -13.00 -17.69 -10.99
N SER A 525 -12.92 -16.50 -11.58
CA SER A 525 -13.40 -16.28 -12.95
C SER A 525 -12.31 -16.47 -14.01
N GLU A 526 -11.00 -16.42 -13.67
CA GLU A 526 -9.95 -16.28 -14.70
C GLU A 526 -8.54 -16.90 -14.39
N GLY A 527 -8.45 -18.03 -13.68
CA GLY A 527 -7.19 -18.78 -13.51
C GLY A 527 -6.38 -18.38 -12.26
N PRO A 528 -5.28 -19.11 -11.99
CA PRO A 528 -4.99 -19.68 -10.66
C PRO A 528 -5.36 -18.75 -9.50
N ALA A 529 -6.47 -19.07 -8.83
CA ALA A 529 -6.97 -18.43 -7.64
C ALA A 529 -5.82 -18.03 -6.69
N PRO A 530 -5.64 -16.73 -6.42
CA PRO A 530 -4.90 -16.31 -5.24
C PRO A 530 -5.44 -17.08 -4.03
N GLY A 531 -4.58 -17.75 -3.27
CA GLY A 531 -5.02 -18.55 -2.13
C GLY A 531 -5.57 -19.92 -2.44
N GLY A 532 -5.63 -20.40 -3.69
CA GLY A 532 -6.32 -21.66 -4.02
C GLY A 532 -5.85 -22.89 -3.22
N VAL A 533 -4.56 -22.99 -2.90
CA VAL A 533 -4.04 -24.06 -2.01
C VAL A 533 -4.47 -23.86 -0.57
N LEU A 534 -4.45 -22.62 -0.08
CA LEU A 534 -4.81 -22.31 1.31
C LEU A 534 -6.31 -22.38 1.54
N LEU A 535 -7.12 -22.02 0.55
CA LEU A 535 -8.57 -22.24 0.55
C LEU A 535 -8.90 -23.74 0.52
N LEU A 536 -8.17 -24.55 -0.25
CA LEU A 536 -8.30 -26.01 -0.19
C LEU A 536 -7.95 -26.55 1.20
N LEU A 537 -6.83 -26.11 1.78
CA LEU A 537 -6.37 -26.58 3.08
C LEU A 537 -7.36 -26.20 4.20
N ASN A 538 -7.81 -24.94 4.23
CA ASN A 538 -8.87 -24.48 5.13
C ASN A 538 -10.13 -25.34 4.95
N ARG A 539 -10.53 -25.58 3.71
CA ARG A 539 -11.70 -26.40 3.40
C ARG A 539 -11.59 -27.82 3.94
N LEU A 540 -10.46 -28.48 3.70
CA LEU A 540 -10.23 -29.84 4.17
C LEU A 540 -10.15 -29.89 5.69
N ALA A 541 -9.55 -28.88 6.33
CA ALA A 541 -9.52 -28.76 7.79
C ALA A 541 -10.94 -28.67 8.37
N ARG A 542 -11.85 -27.90 7.75
CA ARG A 542 -13.26 -27.80 8.18
C ARG A 542 -14.05 -29.08 7.93
N LEU A 543 -13.83 -29.77 6.80
CA LEU A 543 -14.49 -31.05 6.52
C LEU A 543 -14.03 -32.18 7.47
N GLY A 544 -12.79 -32.10 7.96
CA GLY A 544 -12.24 -33.03 8.93
C GLY A 544 -12.60 -32.72 10.39
N ASP A 545 -13.34 -31.63 10.67
CA ASP A 545 -13.76 -31.29 12.03
C ASP A 545 -15.09 -31.99 12.39
N PRO A 546 -15.09 -32.97 13.32
CA PRO A 546 -16.29 -33.71 13.70
C PRO A 546 -17.32 -32.89 14.47
N ALA A 547 -17.01 -31.65 14.88
CA ALA A 547 -17.92 -30.75 15.60
C ALA A 547 -18.69 -29.77 14.69
N GLY A 548 -18.31 -29.65 13.40
CA GLY A 548 -18.90 -28.67 12.48
C GLY A 548 -20.23 -29.10 11.86
N GLU A 549 -21.31 -28.36 12.15
CA GLU A 549 -22.68 -28.63 11.66
C GLU A 549 -23.08 -27.80 10.42
N VAL A 550 -22.11 -27.27 9.66
CA VAL A 550 -22.38 -26.29 8.58
C VAL A 550 -22.28 -26.93 7.19
N ASP A 551 -23.17 -26.50 6.29
CA ASP A 551 -22.99 -26.65 4.83
C ASP A 551 -21.71 -25.92 4.44
N ASN A 552 -20.59 -26.65 4.51
CA ASN A 552 -19.29 -26.07 4.34
C ASN A 552 -19.29 -25.43 2.93
N VAL A 553 -19.14 -24.13 2.80
CA VAL A 553 -18.68 -23.37 1.61
C VAL A 553 -17.97 -22.15 2.20
N LEU A 554 -16.94 -21.60 1.56
CA LEU A 554 -16.16 -20.47 2.12
C LEU A 554 -17.07 -19.32 2.62
N ASP A 555 -18.09 -18.97 1.84
CA ASP A 555 -19.05 -17.94 2.22
C ASP A 555 -19.88 -18.30 3.44
N ALA A 556 -20.27 -19.56 3.59
CA ALA A 556 -21.03 -20.03 4.74
C ALA A 556 -20.18 -20.05 6.02
N ASP A 557 -18.89 -20.42 5.92
CA ASP A 557 -17.93 -20.36 7.02
C ASP A 557 -17.71 -18.91 7.49
N VAL A 558 -17.48 -18.00 6.54
CA VAL A 558 -17.36 -16.56 6.81
C VAL A 558 -18.63 -15.99 7.44
N ASP A 559 -19.80 -16.31 6.87
CA ASP A 559 -21.06 -15.79 7.38
C ASP A 559 -21.38 -16.33 8.77
N ALA A 560 -21.04 -17.59 9.08
CA ALA A 560 -21.21 -18.16 10.42
C ALA A 560 -20.39 -17.38 11.46
N VAL A 561 -19.10 -17.11 11.19
CA VAL A 561 -18.25 -16.31 12.10
C VAL A 561 -18.82 -14.89 12.28
N ARG A 562 -19.32 -14.27 11.20
CA ARG A 562 -19.93 -12.94 11.26
C ARG A 562 -21.21 -12.91 12.08
N GLU A 563 -22.08 -13.90 11.90
CA GLU A 563 -23.34 -14.03 12.63
C GLU A 563 -23.10 -14.28 14.12
N ASP A 564 -22.13 -15.13 14.45
CA ASP A 564 -21.69 -15.35 15.83
C ASP A 564 -21.19 -14.06 16.49
N LEU A 565 -20.29 -13.33 15.83
CA LEU A 565 -19.78 -12.06 16.36
C LEU A 565 -20.89 -11.00 16.50
N ALA A 566 -21.81 -10.94 15.54
CA ALA A 566 -22.96 -10.04 15.60
C ALA A 566 -23.94 -10.40 16.73
N ALA A 567 -24.03 -11.68 17.11
CA ALA A 567 -24.84 -12.14 18.23
C ALA A 567 -24.23 -11.76 19.60
N GLU A 568 -22.90 -11.67 19.70
CA GLU A 568 -22.20 -11.23 20.91
C GLU A 568 -22.29 -9.69 21.11
N GLY A 569 -22.37 -8.91 20.03
CA GLY A 569 -22.65 -7.48 20.08
C GLY A 569 -21.96 -6.64 19.00
N GLU A 570 -22.27 -5.35 18.95
CA GLU A 570 -21.68 -4.43 17.95
C GLU A 570 -20.16 -4.26 18.14
N THR A 571 -19.67 -4.25 19.39
CA THR A 571 -18.22 -4.16 19.67
C THR A 571 -17.51 -5.45 19.29
N ALA A 572 -18.16 -6.60 19.52
CA ALA A 572 -17.62 -7.90 19.14
C ALA A 572 -17.48 -8.02 17.61
N LEU A 573 -18.51 -7.60 16.86
CA LEU A 573 -18.44 -7.52 15.41
C LEU A 573 -17.35 -6.54 14.93
N ALA A 574 -17.21 -5.38 15.58
CA ALA A 574 -16.13 -4.43 15.26
C ALA A 574 -14.74 -5.03 15.52
N ALA A 575 -14.56 -5.81 16.59
CA ALA A 575 -13.31 -6.52 16.88
C ALA A 575 -13.00 -7.57 15.81
N GLY A 576 -14.01 -8.30 15.33
CA GLY A 576 -13.85 -9.21 14.19
C GLY A 576 -13.51 -8.49 12.88
N ILE A 577 -14.09 -7.32 12.62
CA ILE A 577 -13.72 -6.48 11.47
C ILE A 577 -12.26 -6.02 11.59
N LEU A 578 -11.84 -5.56 12.76
CA LEU A 578 -10.48 -5.09 13.00
C LEU A 578 -9.45 -6.20 12.84
N ALA A 579 -9.67 -7.36 13.46
CA ALA A 579 -8.79 -8.52 13.34
C ALA A 579 -8.62 -8.98 11.88
N ASN A 580 -9.72 -9.00 11.10
CA ASN A 580 -9.67 -9.35 9.69
C ASN A 580 -9.05 -8.25 8.82
N ALA A 581 -9.18 -6.97 9.18
CA ALA A 581 -8.52 -5.87 8.48
C ALA A 581 -6.99 -5.90 8.68
N LEU A 582 -6.54 -6.11 9.93
CA LEU A 582 -5.13 -6.32 10.26
C LEU A 582 -4.56 -7.52 9.51
N ASN A 583 -5.23 -8.66 9.58
CA ASN A 583 -4.80 -9.87 8.90
C ASN A 583 -4.78 -9.71 7.36
N ALA A 584 -5.78 -9.07 6.76
CA ALA A 584 -5.80 -8.79 5.33
C ALA A 584 -4.69 -7.82 4.88
N ALA A 585 -4.18 -7.00 5.79
CA ALA A 585 -3.05 -6.09 5.58
C ALA A 585 -1.70 -6.75 5.86
N GLY A 586 -1.66 -8.04 6.24
CA GLY A 586 -0.43 -8.73 6.63
C GLY A 586 0.15 -8.25 7.97
N LEU A 587 -0.66 -7.60 8.81
CA LEU A 587 -0.26 -7.11 10.13
C LEU A 587 -0.57 -8.14 11.22
N GLU A 588 0.34 -8.28 12.18
CA GLU A 588 0.16 -9.18 13.31
C GLU A 588 -1.02 -8.73 14.19
N VAL A 589 -1.86 -9.69 14.58
CA VAL A 589 -2.99 -9.44 15.47
C VAL A 589 -2.56 -9.74 16.90
N HIS A 590 -2.61 -8.72 17.76
CA HIS A 590 -2.40 -8.86 19.21
C HIS A 590 -3.68 -8.55 19.98
N ASP A 591 -3.87 -9.21 21.13
CA ASP A 591 -5.05 -9.04 21.99
C ASP A 591 -5.23 -7.55 22.37
N GLU A 592 -4.15 -6.88 22.77
CA GLU A 592 -4.15 -5.47 23.18
C GLU A 592 -4.70 -4.50 22.12
N LEU A 593 -4.50 -4.79 20.82
CA LEU A 593 -4.95 -3.92 19.74
C LEU A 593 -6.48 -3.95 19.58
N LEU A 594 -7.13 -5.07 19.88
CA LEU A 594 -8.59 -5.18 19.79
C LEU A 594 -9.29 -4.46 20.95
N TYR A 595 -8.63 -4.35 22.11
CA TYR A 595 -9.15 -3.57 23.25
C TYR A 595 -9.20 -2.07 22.98
N ALA A 596 -8.58 -1.58 21.91
CA ALA A 596 -8.81 -0.23 21.40
C ALA A 596 -10.32 0.04 21.21
N LEU A 597 -11.13 -0.95 20.84
CA LEU A 597 -12.58 -0.74 20.63
C LEU A 597 -13.39 -0.57 21.91
N ALA A 598 -12.86 -1.02 23.04
CA ALA A 598 -13.57 -1.04 24.31
C ALA A 598 -13.14 0.08 25.25
N VAL A 599 -11.85 0.40 25.28
CA VAL A 599 -11.23 1.32 26.24
C VAL A 599 -11.04 2.68 25.56
N ALA A 600 -12.05 3.56 25.56
CA ALA A 600 -11.94 4.91 24.97
C ALA A 600 -11.75 5.98 26.07
N ASP A 601 -12.78 6.28 26.86
CA ASP A 601 -12.76 7.31 27.92
C ASP A 601 -13.20 6.71 29.29
N PRO A 602 -12.45 6.95 30.40
CA PRO A 602 -12.81 6.44 31.73
C PRO A 602 -14.18 6.91 32.26
N GLU A 603 -14.76 8.00 31.74
CA GLU A 603 -16.10 8.48 32.14
C GLU A 603 -17.25 7.89 31.28
N GLU A 604 -16.93 7.12 30.24
CA GLU A 604 -17.92 6.60 29.30
C GLU A 604 -18.68 5.40 29.89
N SER A 605 -20.01 5.50 29.92
CA SER A 605 -20.88 4.42 30.37
C SER A 605 -20.83 3.24 29.40
N GLY A 606 -20.61 2.02 29.91
CA GLY A 606 -20.64 0.78 29.11
C GLY A 606 -19.27 0.18 28.78
N THR A 607 -18.17 0.74 29.29
CA THR A 607 -16.81 0.20 29.06
C THR A 607 -16.67 -1.27 29.47
N ASP A 608 -17.18 -1.69 30.63
CA ASP A 608 -17.13 -3.10 31.06
C ASP A 608 -17.87 -4.04 30.10
N ASP A 609 -19.01 -3.61 29.53
CA ASP A 609 -19.78 -4.40 28.57
C ASP A 609 -19.02 -4.53 27.24
N ARG A 610 -18.37 -3.45 26.79
CA ARG A 610 -17.52 -3.47 25.59
C ARG A 610 -16.29 -4.36 25.78
N ILE A 611 -15.66 -4.33 26.96
CA ILE A 611 -14.54 -5.22 27.31
C ILE A 611 -14.99 -6.68 27.19
N HIS A 612 -16.16 -7.01 27.77
CA HIS A 612 -16.71 -8.36 27.69
C HIS A 612 -17.03 -8.79 26.25
N GLN A 613 -17.54 -7.88 25.41
CA GLN A 613 -17.76 -8.16 23.99
C GLN A 613 -16.44 -8.38 23.21
N VAL A 614 -15.36 -7.67 23.55
CA VAL A 614 -14.04 -7.92 22.95
C VAL A 614 -13.49 -9.28 23.38
N GLU A 615 -13.62 -9.65 24.65
CA GLU A 615 -13.26 -10.99 25.15
C GLU A 615 -14.04 -12.09 24.43
N ALA A 616 -15.36 -11.93 24.30
CA ALA A 616 -16.21 -12.87 23.57
C ALA A 616 -15.81 -12.96 22.09
N ALA A 617 -15.48 -11.85 21.45
CA ALA A 617 -14.98 -11.85 20.08
C ALA A 617 -13.66 -12.60 19.94
N LEU A 618 -12.70 -12.38 20.84
CA LEU A 618 -11.43 -13.12 20.87
C LEU A 618 -11.68 -14.62 20.99
N ASP A 619 -12.58 -15.05 21.87
CA ASP A 619 -12.93 -16.46 22.05
C ASP A 619 -13.58 -17.07 20.80
N ARG A 620 -14.38 -16.31 20.04
CA ARG A 620 -14.96 -16.75 18.76
C ARG A 620 -13.94 -16.79 17.62
N LEU A 621 -13.01 -15.84 17.59
CA LEU A 621 -11.99 -15.75 16.55
C LEU A 621 -10.90 -16.82 16.74
N ARG A 622 -10.60 -17.20 17.99
CA ARG A 622 -9.62 -18.25 18.32
C ARG A 622 -10.02 -19.59 17.71
N GLY A 623 -9.09 -20.24 17.02
CA GLY A 623 -9.30 -21.51 16.32
C GLY A 623 -10.07 -21.39 14.99
N HIS A 624 -10.52 -20.18 14.63
CA HIS A 624 -11.20 -19.92 13.36
C HIS A 624 -10.40 -18.98 12.47
N VAL A 625 -10.11 -17.79 12.99
CA VAL A 625 -9.37 -16.70 12.33
C VAL A 625 -8.01 -16.51 12.97
N LEU A 626 -7.89 -16.73 14.28
CA LEU A 626 -6.69 -16.49 15.07
C LEU A 626 -6.20 -17.80 15.68
N PHE A 627 -4.93 -18.16 15.45
CA PHE A 627 -4.33 -19.40 15.93
C PHE A 627 -3.12 -19.10 16.81
N SER A 628 -3.24 -19.41 18.11
CA SER A 628 -2.20 -19.15 19.10
C SER A 628 -0.95 -19.99 18.85
N ARG A 629 0.22 -19.35 18.98
CA ARG A 629 1.50 -20.04 19.04
C ARG A 629 1.93 -20.27 20.49
N PRO A 630 2.37 -21.48 20.88
CA PRO A 630 2.84 -21.73 22.25
C PRO A 630 4.07 -20.89 22.65
N ASP A 631 4.84 -20.41 21.68
CA ASP A 631 6.16 -19.79 21.80
C ASP A 631 6.19 -18.27 21.54
N GLU A 632 5.10 -17.65 21.06
CA GLU A 632 5.04 -16.24 20.65
C GLU A 632 3.82 -15.52 21.24
N ARG A 633 3.97 -14.22 21.60
CA ARG A 633 2.85 -13.36 22.03
C ARG A 633 2.17 -12.72 20.81
N GLY A 634 1.29 -13.47 20.18
CA GLY A 634 0.51 -13.04 19.02
C GLY A 634 -0.26 -14.21 18.42
N TYR A 635 -1.00 -13.95 17.34
CA TYR A 635 -1.69 -14.99 16.59
C TYR A 635 -1.14 -15.12 15.18
N ARG A 636 -1.01 -16.36 14.72
CA ARG A 636 -1.01 -16.62 13.28
C ARG A 636 -2.44 -16.47 12.78
N GLY A 637 -2.68 -15.54 11.87
CA GLY A 637 -3.98 -15.36 11.25
C GLY A 637 -4.31 -16.47 10.25
N ILE A 638 -5.60 -16.62 9.94
CA ILE A 638 -6.07 -17.38 8.77
C ILE A 638 -5.52 -16.74 7.50
N HIS A 639 -5.42 -17.48 6.40
CA HIS A 639 -4.97 -16.89 5.14
C HIS A 639 -5.73 -15.61 4.74
N GLU A 640 -5.01 -14.57 4.33
CA GLU A 640 -5.53 -13.21 4.02
C GLU A 640 -6.76 -13.22 3.12
N SER A 641 -6.83 -14.11 2.12
CA SER A 641 -7.98 -14.18 1.20
C SER A 641 -9.30 -14.52 1.91
N TRP A 642 -9.25 -15.27 3.03
CA TRP A 642 -10.43 -15.50 3.85
C TRP A 642 -10.88 -14.19 4.52
N SER A 643 -9.96 -13.41 5.08
CA SER A 643 -10.25 -12.12 5.70
C SER A 643 -10.73 -11.07 4.69
N VAL A 644 -10.15 -11.04 3.48
CA VAL A 644 -10.66 -10.23 2.37
C VAL A 644 -12.10 -10.65 2.02
N ARG A 645 -12.40 -11.96 2.00
CA ARG A 645 -13.77 -12.44 1.77
C ARG A 645 -14.71 -12.05 2.91
N PHE A 646 -14.26 -12.09 4.16
CA PHE A 646 -15.01 -11.60 5.33
C PHE A 646 -15.41 -10.13 5.17
N LEU A 647 -14.46 -9.26 4.82
CA LEU A 647 -14.72 -7.84 4.60
C LEU A 647 -15.60 -7.59 3.35
N THR A 648 -15.48 -8.42 2.31
CA THR A 648 -16.34 -8.33 1.12
C THR A 648 -17.77 -8.75 1.45
N ARG A 649 -17.95 -9.84 2.20
CA ARG A 649 -19.25 -10.31 2.68
C ARG A 649 -19.93 -9.27 3.59
N LEU A 650 -19.16 -8.48 4.34
CA LEU A 650 -19.67 -7.34 5.10
C LEU A 650 -20.42 -6.35 4.20
N LEU A 651 -19.86 -6.00 3.04
CA LEU A 651 -20.49 -5.12 2.05
C LEU A 651 -21.67 -5.78 1.32
N GLU A 652 -21.60 -7.09 1.03
CA GLU A 652 -22.64 -7.80 0.28
C GLU A 652 -23.92 -8.02 1.08
N THR A 653 -23.81 -8.24 2.40
CA THR A 653 -24.97 -8.60 3.24
C THR A 653 -25.43 -7.49 4.19
N THR A 654 -24.69 -6.38 4.26
CA THR A 654 -25.03 -5.22 5.10
C THR A 654 -25.26 -4.00 4.21
N ASP A 655 -26.11 -3.07 4.67
CA ASP A 655 -26.17 -1.74 4.07
C ASP A 655 -24.76 -1.10 4.01
N GLU A 656 -24.36 -0.61 2.83
CA GLU A 656 -23.01 -0.12 2.57
C GLU A 656 -22.58 0.98 3.55
N HIS A 657 -23.50 1.87 3.94
CA HIS A 657 -23.19 2.94 4.90
C HIS A 657 -22.82 2.36 6.26
N ARG A 658 -23.57 1.36 6.74
CA ARG A 658 -23.28 0.70 8.02
C ARG A 658 -22.00 -0.12 7.97
N ALA A 659 -21.74 -0.83 6.87
CA ALA A 659 -20.49 -1.58 6.69
C ALA A 659 -19.27 -0.66 6.80
N ARG A 660 -19.33 0.47 6.09
CA ARG A 660 -18.30 1.51 6.11
C ARG A 660 -18.14 2.16 7.49
N GLU A 661 -19.24 2.51 8.16
CA GLU A 661 -19.21 3.11 9.50
C GLU A 661 -18.53 2.18 10.53
N ARG A 662 -18.86 0.89 10.49
CA ARG A 662 -18.24 -0.13 11.37
C ARG A 662 -16.75 -0.29 11.09
N PHE A 663 -16.37 -0.42 9.82
CA PHE A 663 -14.96 -0.52 9.42
C PHE A 663 -14.17 0.75 9.79
N GLY A 664 -14.71 1.93 9.46
CA GLY A 664 -14.12 3.22 9.79
C GLY A 664 -13.92 3.39 11.29
N THR A 665 -14.94 3.08 12.10
CA THR A 665 -14.83 3.11 13.57
C THR A 665 -13.75 2.17 14.08
N ALA A 666 -13.72 0.94 13.54
CA ALA A 666 -12.78 -0.07 14.00
C ALA A 666 -11.32 0.32 13.74
N VAL A 667 -11.01 0.74 12.50
CA VAL A 667 -9.66 1.18 12.12
C VAL A 667 -9.28 2.49 12.81
N SER A 668 -10.20 3.45 12.95
CA SER A 668 -9.91 4.72 13.63
C SER A 668 -9.58 4.52 15.11
N ALA A 669 -10.27 3.60 15.79
CA ALA A 669 -9.99 3.27 17.19
C ALA A 669 -8.59 2.69 17.37
N LEU A 670 -8.15 1.81 16.46
CA LEU A 670 -6.79 1.28 16.43
C LEU A 670 -5.77 2.39 16.23
N LEU A 671 -5.92 3.19 15.16
CA LEU A 671 -4.91 4.19 14.82
C LEU A 671 -4.81 5.31 15.86
N ALA A 672 -5.90 5.63 16.57
CA ALA A 672 -5.91 6.60 17.66
C ALA A 672 -4.97 6.23 18.84
N LEU A 673 -4.57 4.96 18.97
CA LEU A 673 -3.60 4.55 19.99
C LEU A 673 -2.27 5.30 19.85
N ALA A 674 -1.88 5.70 18.64
CA ALA A 674 -0.66 6.48 18.40
C ALA A 674 -0.69 7.88 19.03
N ASP A 675 -1.88 8.47 19.18
CA ASP A 675 -2.07 9.80 19.80
C ASP A 675 -2.39 9.72 21.30
N GLU A 676 -2.94 8.59 21.75
CA GLU A 676 -3.56 8.44 23.07
C GLU A 676 -2.74 7.54 24.01
N SER A 677 -1.58 8.01 24.47
CA SER A 677 -0.71 7.22 25.38
C SER A 677 -1.43 6.74 26.64
N ALA A 678 -2.28 7.57 27.25
CA ALA A 678 -3.06 7.19 28.43
C ALA A 678 -4.05 6.04 28.15
N ARG A 679 -4.52 5.88 26.90
CA ARG A 679 -5.35 4.75 26.50
C ARG A 679 -4.53 3.48 26.37
N CYS A 680 -3.32 3.58 25.83
CA CYS A 680 -2.35 2.48 25.81
C CYS A 680 -2.06 1.99 27.24
N ASP A 681 -1.80 2.90 28.19
CA ASP A 681 -1.54 2.54 29.60
C ASP A 681 -2.71 1.75 30.21
N ARG A 682 -3.95 2.19 29.98
CA ARG A 682 -5.15 1.48 30.47
C ARG A 682 -5.33 0.10 29.85
N ILE A 683 -5.02 -0.04 28.56
CA ILE A 683 -5.08 -1.34 27.88
C ILE A 683 -3.99 -2.26 28.44
N ALA A 684 -2.77 -1.74 28.66
CA ALA A 684 -1.68 -2.50 29.25
C ALA A 684 -2.02 -3.00 30.67
N GLU A 685 -2.69 -2.17 31.48
CA GLU A 685 -3.21 -2.57 32.80
C GLU A 685 -4.26 -3.69 32.71
N LEU A 686 -5.09 -3.68 31.67
CA LEU A 686 -6.16 -4.67 31.45
C LEU A 686 -5.63 -6.04 31.00
N VAL A 687 -4.64 -6.05 30.10
CA VAL A 687 -4.19 -7.27 29.38
C VAL A 687 -3.24 -8.16 30.21
N ALA A 688 -2.82 -7.73 31.41
CA ALA A 688 -2.03 -8.51 32.37
C ALA A 688 -0.83 -9.27 31.75
N GLY A 689 0.23 -8.55 31.36
CA GLY A 689 1.45 -9.13 30.78
C GLY A 689 2.35 -8.08 30.12
N THR A 690 3.39 -8.51 29.43
CA THR A 690 4.11 -7.67 28.44
C THR A 690 3.20 -7.40 27.24
N THR A 691 3.20 -6.17 26.75
CA THR A 691 2.30 -5.69 25.68
C THR A 691 3.16 -5.21 24.51
N PRO A 692 3.73 -6.13 23.70
CA PRO A 692 4.73 -5.78 22.70
C PRO A 692 4.21 -4.78 21.67
N ALA A 693 2.93 -4.86 21.27
CA ALA A 693 2.38 -3.92 20.31
C ALA A 693 2.26 -2.50 20.91
N LEU A 694 1.89 -2.39 22.19
CA LEU A 694 1.83 -1.09 22.88
C LEU A 694 3.24 -0.53 23.18
N GLU A 695 4.21 -1.40 23.46
CA GLU A 695 5.61 -1.03 23.64
C GLU A 695 6.20 -0.46 22.34
N GLN A 696 5.86 -1.04 21.18
CA GLN A 696 6.22 -0.49 19.86
C GLN A 696 5.59 0.88 19.61
N ILE A 697 4.30 1.05 19.93
CA ILE A 697 3.61 2.34 19.82
C ILE A 697 4.29 3.38 20.71
N ALA A 698 4.64 3.03 21.95
CA ALA A 698 5.31 3.94 22.87
C ALA A 698 6.73 4.32 22.43
N ALA A 699 7.43 3.42 21.74
CA ALA A 699 8.79 3.65 21.26
C ALA A 699 8.83 4.58 20.02
N ASP A 700 7.93 4.38 19.06
CA ASP A 700 7.83 5.20 17.84
C ASP A 700 6.36 5.33 17.37
N PRO A 701 5.58 6.26 17.95
CA PRO A 701 4.17 6.42 17.62
C PRO A 701 3.95 6.80 16.15
N THR A 702 4.80 7.67 15.59
CA THR A 702 4.69 8.13 14.21
C THR A 702 5.03 7.03 13.23
N GLY A 703 6.16 6.33 13.42
CA GLY A 703 6.53 5.23 12.52
C GLY A 703 5.56 4.07 12.59
N TRP A 704 5.02 3.73 13.78
CA TRP A 704 3.95 2.74 13.90
C TRP A 704 2.68 3.18 13.15
N ALA A 705 2.23 4.42 13.35
CA ALA A 705 1.01 4.94 12.71
C ALA A 705 1.14 4.96 11.18
N ASP A 706 2.28 5.42 10.66
CA ASP A 706 2.57 5.46 9.22
C ASP A 706 2.51 4.04 8.62
N ARG A 707 3.23 3.07 9.21
CA ARG A 707 3.24 1.69 8.71
C ARG A 707 1.85 1.05 8.71
N VAL A 708 1.14 1.15 9.83
CA VAL A 708 -0.18 0.51 9.99
C VAL A 708 -1.23 1.18 9.11
N ALA A 709 -1.25 2.50 9.03
CA ALA A 709 -2.22 3.22 8.17
C ALA A 709 -1.99 2.93 6.69
N GLU A 710 -0.73 2.99 6.22
CA GLU A 710 -0.41 2.70 4.82
C GLU A 710 -0.80 1.27 4.44
N ALA A 711 -0.43 0.27 5.25
CA ALA A 711 -0.77 -1.13 5.02
C ALA A 711 -2.29 -1.35 4.97
N LEU A 712 -3.04 -0.76 5.91
CA LEU A 712 -4.51 -0.87 5.91
C LEU A 712 -5.15 -0.21 4.68
N PHE A 713 -4.65 0.93 4.21
CA PHE A 713 -5.18 1.58 3.00
C PHE A 713 -4.77 0.86 1.72
N GLU A 714 -3.59 0.23 1.68
CA GLU A 714 -3.14 -0.56 0.53
C GLU A 714 -4.08 -1.73 0.23
N VAL A 715 -4.67 -2.36 1.26
CA VAL A 715 -5.69 -3.42 1.08
C VAL A 715 -6.85 -2.94 0.20
N GLY A 716 -7.33 -1.71 0.40
CA GLY A 716 -8.42 -1.13 -0.40
C GLY A 716 -8.00 -0.82 -1.85
N GLU A 717 -6.74 -0.44 -2.08
CA GLU A 717 -6.22 -0.10 -3.41
C GLU A 717 -5.97 -1.38 -4.23
N THR A 718 -5.41 -2.41 -3.59
CA THR A 718 -5.11 -3.71 -4.19
C THR A 718 -6.36 -4.59 -4.35
N THR A 719 -7.41 -4.34 -3.56
CA THR A 719 -8.68 -5.07 -3.59
C THR A 719 -9.86 -4.14 -3.86
N PRO A 720 -10.20 -3.87 -5.14
CA PRO A 720 -11.25 -2.92 -5.51
C PRO A 720 -12.63 -3.21 -4.92
N ALA A 721 -12.94 -4.49 -4.60
CA ALA A 721 -14.19 -4.88 -3.96
C ALA A 721 -14.36 -4.27 -2.55
N LEU A 722 -13.26 -3.93 -1.87
CA LEU A 722 -13.25 -3.35 -0.53
C LEU A 722 -13.19 -1.82 -0.53
N ALA A 723 -12.97 -1.18 -1.68
CA ALA A 723 -12.93 0.27 -1.83
C ALA A 723 -14.09 1.02 -1.12
N PRO A 724 -15.36 0.53 -1.13
CA PRO A 724 -16.46 1.20 -0.44
C PRO A 724 -16.28 1.37 1.08
N LEU A 725 -15.45 0.54 1.74
CA LEU A 725 -15.18 0.59 3.19
C LEU A 725 -14.33 1.81 3.59
N TYR A 726 -13.52 2.37 2.69
CA TYR A 726 -12.59 3.45 2.99
C TYR A 726 -13.20 4.86 2.92
N GLY A 727 -14.50 4.94 2.64
CA GLY A 727 -15.31 6.15 2.78
C GLY A 727 -15.05 7.28 1.79
N SER A 728 -15.77 8.39 1.97
CA SER A 728 -15.94 9.47 0.97
C SER A 728 -15.74 10.90 1.49
N THR A 729 -15.56 11.07 2.80
CA THR A 729 -15.33 12.34 3.51
C THR A 729 -14.60 12.06 4.83
N ASN A 730 -14.00 13.08 5.46
CA ASN A 730 -13.36 12.97 6.79
C ASN A 730 -14.23 12.35 7.89
N ALA A 731 -15.56 12.31 7.73
CA ALA A 731 -16.48 11.77 8.72
C ALA A 731 -17.01 10.35 8.40
N SER A 732 -16.56 9.73 7.29
CA SER A 732 -17.13 8.46 6.82
C SER A 732 -16.10 7.38 6.47
N GLY A 733 -14.80 7.66 6.52
CA GLY A 733 -13.74 6.65 6.35
C GLY A 733 -12.85 6.56 7.60
N PRO A 734 -11.88 5.63 7.63
CA PRO A 734 -10.90 5.59 8.71
C PRO A 734 -10.21 6.95 8.90
N ALA A 735 -10.22 7.46 10.13
CA ALA A 735 -9.54 8.68 10.51
C ALA A 735 -8.05 8.38 10.74
N LEU A 736 -7.19 9.23 10.19
CA LEU A 736 -5.76 9.16 10.44
C LEU A 736 -5.41 9.93 11.73
N PRO A 737 -4.52 9.40 12.58
CA PRO A 737 -4.08 10.03 13.82
C PRO A 737 -3.19 11.24 13.52
N ALA A 738 -3.08 12.17 14.47
CA ALA A 738 -2.21 13.33 14.36
C ALA A 738 -0.72 12.94 14.32
N ALA A 739 -0.37 11.78 14.88
CA ALA A 739 0.95 11.19 14.82
C ALA A 739 1.40 10.80 13.41
N CYS A 740 0.49 10.61 12.44
CA CYS A 740 0.86 10.28 11.06
C CYS A 740 1.65 11.40 10.39
N SER A 741 2.70 11.04 9.66
CA SER A 741 3.46 11.99 8.86
C SER A 741 2.65 12.50 7.67
N SER A 742 2.96 13.71 7.19
CA SER A 742 2.32 14.26 5.98
C SER A 742 2.55 13.39 4.73
N ARG A 743 3.63 12.59 4.73
CA ARG A 743 3.92 11.62 3.66
C ARG A 743 2.92 10.47 3.68
N ALA A 744 2.72 9.85 4.84
CA ALA A 744 1.76 8.76 5.02
C ALA A 744 0.33 9.25 4.79
N GLU A 745 -0.03 10.43 5.31
CA GLU A 745 -1.31 11.07 5.03
C GLU A 745 -1.53 11.27 3.52
N GLY A 746 -0.53 11.77 2.79
CA GLY A 746 -0.59 11.91 1.34
C GLY A 746 -0.78 10.58 0.61
N ARG A 747 -0.10 9.50 1.04
CA ARG A 747 -0.26 8.16 0.47
C ARG A 747 -1.65 7.59 0.70
N CYS A 748 -2.21 7.73 1.91
CA CYS A 748 -3.57 7.29 2.24
C CYS A 748 -4.65 8.07 1.46
N LEU A 749 -4.50 9.40 1.33
CA LEU A 749 -5.39 10.24 0.51
C LEU A 749 -5.36 9.82 -0.96
N ARG A 750 -4.15 9.57 -1.50
CA ARG A 750 -3.96 9.09 -2.87
C ARG A 750 -4.64 7.74 -3.09
N ALA A 751 -4.41 6.77 -2.20
CA ALA A 751 -5.01 5.45 -2.27
C ALA A 751 -6.54 5.56 -2.30
N ARG A 752 -7.13 6.33 -1.38
CA ARG A 752 -8.57 6.55 -1.31
C ARG A 752 -9.14 7.25 -2.56
N GLY A 753 -8.44 8.26 -3.08
CA GLY A 753 -8.84 8.95 -4.33
C GLY A 753 -8.86 8.00 -5.54
N ARG A 754 -7.88 7.10 -5.66
CA ARG A 754 -7.83 6.08 -6.71
C ARG A 754 -8.94 5.05 -6.55
N MET A 755 -9.18 4.55 -5.35
CA MET A 755 -10.30 3.65 -5.03
C MET A 755 -11.64 4.25 -5.47
N GLN A 756 -11.90 5.53 -5.15
CA GLN A 756 -13.13 6.23 -5.55
C GLN A 756 -13.23 6.44 -7.06
N THR A 757 -12.09 6.67 -7.74
CA THR A 757 -12.04 6.79 -9.21
C THR A 757 -12.43 5.47 -9.87
N VAL A 758 -11.89 4.34 -9.38
CA VAL A 758 -12.22 2.99 -9.88
C VAL A 758 -13.70 2.67 -9.64
N ALA A 759 -14.25 3.07 -8.50
CA ALA A 759 -15.67 2.94 -8.16
C ALA A 759 -16.60 3.86 -8.96
N GLY A 760 -16.07 4.74 -9.83
CA GLY A 760 -16.85 5.69 -10.62
C GLY A 760 -17.44 6.87 -9.83
N ALA A 761 -17.01 7.06 -8.58
CA ALA A 761 -17.49 8.12 -7.71
C ALA A 761 -16.62 9.37 -7.83
N TYR A 762 -16.63 9.98 -9.03
CA TYR A 762 -15.73 11.05 -9.43
C TYR A 762 -15.77 12.29 -8.52
N ASP A 763 -16.93 12.64 -7.96
CA ASP A 763 -17.06 13.73 -6.97
C ASP A 763 -16.29 13.49 -5.70
N ARG A 764 -16.26 12.25 -5.24
CA ARG A 764 -15.51 11.85 -4.05
C ARG A 764 -14.02 11.77 -4.36
N ALA A 765 -13.67 11.20 -5.51
CA ALA A 765 -12.29 11.14 -5.98
C ALA A 765 -11.67 12.54 -6.11
N ALA A 766 -12.39 13.50 -6.71
CA ALA A 766 -11.94 14.89 -6.82
C ALA A 766 -11.67 15.52 -5.45
N ALA A 767 -12.59 15.36 -4.49
CA ALA A 767 -12.42 15.92 -3.15
C ALA A 767 -11.18 15.35 -2.43
N GLU A 768 -10.86 14.07 -2.61
CA GLU A 768 -9.67 13.46 -2.03
C GLU A 768 -8.38 13.96 -2.68
N PHE A 769 -8.35 14.10 -4.01
CA PHE A 769 -7.18 14.65 -4.69
C PHE A 769 -7.02 16.16 -4.47
N GLU A 770 -8.08 16.92 -4.22
CA GLU A 770 -8.01 18.33 -3.77
C GLU A 770 -7.40 18.45 -2.37
N ARG A 771 -7.70 17.51 -1.47
CA ARG A 771 -7.03 17.43 -0.16
C ARG A 771 -5.56 17.09 -0.31
N LEU A 772 -5.23 16.10 -1.14
CA LEU A 772 -3.85 15.75 -1.44
C LEU A 772 -3.09 16.96 -1.99
N LEU A 773 -3.71 17.72 -2.90
CA LEU A 773 -3.13 18.95 -3.45
C LEU A 773 -2.90 20.00 -2.35
N THR A 774 -3.87 20.22 -1.46
CA THR A 774 -3.75 21.16 -0.34
C THR A 774 -2.63 20.76 0.62
N LEU A 775 -2.54 19.47 0.95
CA LEU A 775 -1.49 18.91 1.80
C LEU A 775 -0.10 19.07 1.13
N ALA A 776 -0.01 18.77 -0.16
CA ALA A 776 1.22 18.89 -0.93
C ALA A 776 1.71 20.34 -1.05
N GLU A 777 0.79 21.30 -1.25
CA GLU A 777 1.09 22.73 -1.28
C GLU A 777 1.52 23.24 0.11
N ALA A 778 0.89 22.77 1.18
CA ALA A 778 1.30 23.11 2.54
C ALA A 778 2.67 22.54 2.92
N ALA A 779 3.01 21.36 2.40
CA ALA A 779 4.29 20.69 2.60
C ALA A 779 5.41 21.15 1.63
N ASP A 780 5.12 22.09 0.71
CA ASP A 780 6.03 22.56 -0.34
C ASP A 780 6.63 21.41 -1.18
N CYS A 781 5.80 20.40 -1.50
CA CYS A 781 6.22 19.19 -2.21
C CYS A 781 5.72 19.20 -3.67
N GLU A 782 6.58 19.61 -4.61
CA GLU A 782 6.22 19.73 -6.03
C GLU A 782 5.84 18.39 -6.68
N SER A 783 6.49 17.28 -6.35
CA SER A 783 6.12 15.94 -6.89
C SER A 783 4.71 15.54 -6.44
N LEU A 784 4.36 15.68 -5.16
CA LEU A 784 3.00 15.39 -4.68
C LEU A 784 1.95 16.34 -5.27
N THR A 785 2.32 17.61 -5.46
CA THR A 785 1.46 18.64 -6.08
C THR A 785 1.17 18.29 -7.53
N ALA A 786 2.20 17.89 -8.28
CA ALA A 786 2.07 17.49 -9.68
C ALA A 786 1.23 16.20 -9.81
N GLU A 787 1.42 15.21 -8.93
CA GLU A 787 0.62 13.97 -8.93
C GLU A 787 -0.85 14.26 -8.63
N ALA A 788 -1.14 15.03 -7.57
CA ALA A 788 -2.51 15.40 -7.22
C ALA A 788 -3.21 16.12 -8.38
N THR A 789 -2.49 17.03 -9.04
CA THR A 789 -2.99 17.77 -10.22
C THR A 789 -3.30 16.82 -11.39
N ALA A 790 -2.41 15.87 -11.68
CA ALA A 790 -2.63 14.87 -12.73
C ALA A 790 -3.83 13.96 -12.43
N GLN A 791 -3.98 13.50 -11.19
CA GLN A 791 -5.11 12.66 -10.78
C GLN A 791 -6.44 13.41 -10.86
N LEU A 792 -6.46 14.69 -10.49
CA LEU A 792 -7.62 15.55 -10.70
C LEU A 792 -7.99 15.67 -12.18
N GLY A 793 -7.02 15.87 -13.06
CA GLY A 793 -7.25 15.89 -14.51
C GLY A 793 -7.87 14.58 -15.03
N ARG A 794 -7.47 13.42 -14.47
CA ARG A 794 -8.10 12.12 -14.79
C ARG A 794 -9.57 12.09 -14.38
N VAL A 795 -9.88 12.55 -13.18
CA VAL A 795 -11.26 12.58 -12.67
C VAL A 795 -12.15 13.48 -13.53
N GLU A 796 -11.68 14.67 -13.88
CA GLU A 796 -12.40 15.59 -14.78
C GLU A 796 -12.63 14.98 -16.16
N ARG A 797 -11.63 14.28 -16.71
CA ARG A 797 -11.77 13.59 -17.99
C ARG A 797 -12.84 12.51 -17.94
N GLU A 798 -12.90 11.73 -16.87
CA GLU A 798 -13.92 10.69 -16.70
C GLU A 798 -15.34 11.28 -16.52
N ARG A 799 -15.46 12.49 -15.96
CA ARG A 799 -16.72 13.27 -15.96
C ARG A 799 -17.11 13.85 -17.33
N GLY A 800 -16.17 13.90 -18.27
CA GLY A 800 -16.36 14.54 -19.58
C GLY A 800 -16.01 16.03 -19.63
N GLU A 801 -15.33 16.55 -18.61
CA GLU A 801 -14.87 17.94 -18.49
C GLU A 801 -13.51 18.10 -19.21
N PHE A 802 -13.47 17.81 -20.51
CA PHE A 802 -12.22 17.67 -21.27
C PHE A 802 -11.34 18.93 -21.32
N GLU A 803 -11.94 20.12 -21.32
CA GLU A 803 -11.19 21.38 -21.31
C GLU A 803 -10.45 21.60 -19.98
N ALA A 804 -11.15 21.39 -18.86
CA ALA A 804 -10.58 21.50 -17.52
C ALA A 804 -9.51 20.42 -17.27
N ALA A 805 -9.81 19.18 -17.67
CA ALA A 805 -8.86 18.08 -17.60
C ALA A 805 -7.54 18.43 -18.32
N THR A 806 -7.64 19.03 -19.50
CA THR A 806 -6.46 19.43 -20.28
C THR A 806 -5.63 20.49 -19.56
N GLU A 807 -6.26 21.51 -18.97
CA GLU A 807 -5.57 22.54 -18.19
C GLU A 807 -4.85 21.95 -16.97
N ARG A 808 -5.47 20.98 -16.29
CA ARG A 808 -4.82 20.26 -15.18
C ARG A 808 -3.64 19.42 -15.64
N PHE A 809 -3.76 18.72 -16.76
CA PHE A 809 -2.64 17.97 -17.30
C PHE A 809 -1.48 18.85 -17.77
N GLU A 810 -1.75 20.03 -18.33
CA GLU A 810 -0.71 21.03 -18.64
C GLU A 810 0.02 21.48 -17.37
N THR A 811 -0.74 21.87 -16.35
CA THR A 811 -0.21 22.28 -15.04
C THR A 811 0.60 21.16 -14.38
N ALA A 812 0.13 19.91 -14.48
CA ALA A 812 0.82 18.76 -13.92
C ALA A 812 2.17 18.49 -14.59
N VAL A 813 2.26 18.60 -15.93
CA VAL A 813 3.53 18.43 -16.64
C VAL A 813 4.50 19.58 -16.34
N ASP A 814 4.02 20.82 -16.29
CA ASP A 814 4.88 21.97 -15.99
C ASP A 814 5.51 21.82 -14.59
N ARG A 815 4.71 21.37 -13.61
CA ARG A 815 5.17 21.07 -12.24
C ARG A 815 6.04 19.81 -12.16
N ALA A 816 5.75 18.78 -12.96
CA ALA A 816 6.60 17.59 -13.05
C ALA A 816 8.00 17.92 -13.60
N GLY A 817 8.08 18.82 -14.57
CA GLY A 817 9.35 19.33 -15.11
C GLY A 817 10.18 20.12 -14.09
N THR A 818 9.54 20.77 -13.12
CA THR A 818 10.25 21.40 -11.99
C THR A 818 10.66 20.40 -10.90
N ALA A 819 9.91 19.30 -10.75
CA ALA A 819 10.18 18.24 -9.78
C ALA A 819 11.17 17.16 -10.29
N ASP A 820 11.49 17.16 -11.58
CA ASP A 820 12.25 16.09 -12.27
C ASP A 820 11.61 14.70 -12.08
N ASP A 821 10.27 14.64 -12.13
CA ASP A 821 9.49 13.41 -11.92
C ASP A 821 8.91 12.89 -13.26
N PRO A 822 9.62 11.97 -13.94
CA PRO A 822 9.23 11.48 -15.27
C PRO A 822 7.92 10.67 -15.25
N ARG A 823 7.51 10.10 -14.11
CA ARG A 823 6.23 9.40 -13.98
C ARG A 823 5.05 10.36 -14.15
N ILE A 824 5.14 11.51 -13.52
CA ILE A 824 4.07 12.52 -13.57
C ILE A 824 4.07 13.22 -14.93
N GLU A 825 5.24 13.41 -15.56
CA GLU A 825 5.33 13.87 -16.95
C GLU A 825 4.59 12.92 -17.89
N ALA A 826 4.81 11.60 -17.80
CA ALA A 826 4.11 10.61 -18.61
C ALA A 826 2.58 10.65 -18.39
N MET A 827 2.14 10.69 -17.13
CA MET A 827 0.71 10.80 -16.78
C MET A 827 0.06 12.07 -17.34
N GLY A 828 0.77 13.19 -17.28
CA GLY A 828 0.31 14.48 -17.79
C GLY A 828 0.26 14.51 -19.33
N LEU A 829 1.24 13.93 -20.00
CA LEU A 829 1.25 13.79 -21.46
C LEU A 829 0.15 12.85 -21.96
N ASP A 830 -0.15 11.75 -21.27
CA ASP A 830 -1.29 10.86 -21.60
C ASP A 830 -2.66 11.57 -21.43
N GLY A 831 -2.72 12.52 -20.52
CA GLY A 831 -3.92 13.27 -20.22
C GLY A 831 -4.25 14.37 -21.23
N ARG A 832 -3.23 14.98 -21.85
CA ARG A 832 -3.43 16.02 -22.87
C ARG A 832 -4.09 15.41 -24.11
N MET A 833 -5.29 15.87 -24.41
CA MET A 833 -5.97 15.61 -25.69
C MET A 833 -6.06 16.93 -26.47
N ARG A 834 -4.94 17.47 -26.95
CA ARG A 834 -4.93 18.63 -27.84
C ARG A 834 -4.26 18.33 -29.18
N GLY A 835 -4.75 19.02 -30.21
CA GLY A 835 -4.15 19.07 -31.54
C GLY A 835 -4.81 18.21 -32.60
N ASP A 836 -4.24 18.27 -33.81
CA ASP A 836 -4.52 17.30 -34.88
C ASP A 836 -4.15 15.88 -34.40
N ALA A 837 -4.66 14.84 -35.05
CA ALA A 837 -4.38 13.45 -34.70
C ALA A 837 -2.87 13.12 -34.65
N ASP A 838 -2.04 13.91 -35.35
CA ASP A 838 -0.59 13.77 -35.36
C ASP A 838 0.10 14.36 -34.11
N ASP A 839 -0.40 15.46 -33.54
CA ASP A 839 0.17 16.05 -32.32
C ASP A 839 -0.12 15.14 -31.11
N ALA A 840 -1.37 14.69 -30.96
CA ALA A 840 -1.76 13.76 -29.91
C ALA A 840 -1.04 12.40 -30.03
N ARG A 841 -0.76 11.95 -31.27
CA ARG A 841 0.06 10.75 -31.50
C ARG A 841 1.48 10.95 -30.99
N ALA A 842 2.11 12.10 -31.25
CA ALA A 842 3.46 12.39 -30.78
C ALA A 842 3.54 12.49 -29.25
N GLU A 843 2.53 13.10 -28.60
CA GLU A 843 2.46 13.18 -27.14
C GLU A 843 2.29 11.79 -26.51
N TYR A 844 1.42 10.93 -27.04
CA TYR A 844 1.29 9.56 -26.54
C TYR A 844 2.47 8.66 -26.86
N GLU A 845 3.18 8.89 -27.98
CA GLU A 845 4.43 8.18 -28.27
C GLU A 845 5.53 8.60 -27.29
N ARG A 846 5.60 9.88 -26.90
CA ARG A 846 6.49 10.37 -25.85
C ARG A 846 6.10 9.82 -24.48
N ALA A 847 4.82 9.85 -24.13
CA ALA A 847 4.33 9.25 -22.88
C ALA A 847 4.67 7.76 -22.84
N LEU A 848 4.48 7.04 -23.95
CA LEU A 848 4.84 5.62 -24.09
C LEU A 848 6.35 5.38 -23.93
N GLU A 849 7.19 6.25 -24.50
CA GLU A 849 8.64 6.19 -24.37
C GLU A 849 9.06 6.41 -22.91
N ILE A 850 8.58 7.48 -22.28
CA ILE A 850 8.85 7.79 -20.88
C ILE A 850 8.36 6.65 -19.97
N SER A 851 7.13 6.17 -20.17
CA SER A 851 6.56 5.05 -19.40
C SER A 851 7.39 3.76 -19.56
N ARG A 852 8.02 3.53 -20.72
CA ARG A 852 8.94 2.40 -20.92
C ARG A 852 10.28 2.63 -20.25
N GLU A 853 10.82 3.85 -20.32
CA GLU A 853 12.09 4.23 -19.69
C GLU A 853 12.02 4.13 -18.16
N ILE A 854 10.91 4.54 -17.56
CA ILE A 854 10.67 4.45 -16.11
C ILE A 854 10.04 3.12 -15.68
N GLY A 855 9.70 2.25 -16.63
CA GLY A 855 9.10 0.94 -16.35
C GLY A 855 7.67 0.98 -15.78
N ASP A 856 6.93 2.07 -15.97
CA ASP A 856 5.53 2.19 -15.55
C ASP A 856 4.61 1.47 -16.55
N ARG A 857 4.36 0.18 -16.28
CA ARG A 857 3.53 -0.70 -17.13
C ARG A 857 2.05 -0.26 -17.17
N HIS A 858 1.54 0.38 -16.12
CA HIS A 858 0.18 0.90 -16.13
C HIS A 858 0.05 2.04 -17.13
N GLU A 859 0.96 3.02 -17.05
CA GLU A 859 1.00 4.15 -17.98
C GLU A 859 1.41 3.72 -19.41
N GLU A 860 2.27 2.70 -19.55
CA GLU A 860 2.58 2.12 -20.86
C GLU A 860 1.32 1.55 -21.52
N ALA A 861 0.54 0.75 -20.79
CA ALA A 861 -0.70 0.17 -21.31
C ALA A 861 -1.75 1.24 -21.63
N GLN A 862 -1.80 2.30 -20.82
CA GLN A 862 -2.73 3.41 -20.98
C GLN A 862 -2.36 4.25 -22.22
N ALA A 863 -1.07 4.55 -22.42
CA ALA A 863 -0.56 5.20 -23.63
C ALA A 863 -0.79 4.34 -24.89
N LEU A 864 -0.56 3.02 -24.81
CA LEU A 864 -0.88 2.09 -25.90
C LEU A 864 -2.38 2.07 -26.23
N THR A 865 -3.23 2.07 -25.22
CA THR A 865 -4.70 2.14 -25.40
C THR A 865 -5.09 3.42 -26.12
N ASN A 866 -4.52 4.56 -25.72
CA ASN A 866 -4.80 5.86 -26.32
C ASN A 866 -4.27 5.98 -27.76
N LEU A 867 -3.08 5.44 -28.05
CA LEU A 867 -2.57 5.30 -29.42
C LEU A 867 -3.48 4.40 -30.28
N GLY A 868 -4.03 3.34 -29.68
CA GLY A 868 -5.05 2.50 -30.30
C GLY A 868 -6.32 3.28 -30.68
N ILE A 869 -6.74 4.21 -29.82
CA ILE A 869 -7.90 5.10 -30.07
C ILE A 869 -7.61 6.04 -31.24
N ILE A 870 -6.42 6.65 -31.29
CA ILE A 870 -6.03 7.52 -32.43
C ILE A 870 -5.99 6.71 -33.74
N ALA A 871 -5.35 5.53 -33.72
CA ALA A 871 -5.30 4.65 -34.89
C ALA A 871 -6.73 4.23 -35.34
N HIS A 872 -7.63 3.97 -34.39
CA HIS A 872 -9.03 3.66 -34.68
C HIS A 872 -9.75 4.83 -35.37
N ARG A 873 -9.62 6.05 -34.82
CA ARG A 873 -10.25 7.27 -35.35
C ARG A 873 -9.73 7.65 -36.74
N THR A 874 -8.47 7.38 -37.02
CA THR A 874 -7.82 7.64 -38.32
C THR A 874 -8.03 6.51 -39.35
N GLY A 875 -8.70 5.42 -38.97
CA GLY A 875 -9.01 4.29 -39.86
C GLY A 875 -7.89 3.24 -40.00
N GLU A 876 -6.82 3.36 -39.21
CA GLU A 876 -5.69 2.42 -39.18
C GLU A 876 -6.02 1.19 -38.31
N TYR A 877 -7.03 0.40 -38.72
CA TYR A 877 -7.59 -0.67 -37.88
C TYR A 877 -6.62 -1.80 -37.49
N ASP A 878 -5.62 -2.11 -38.32
CA ASP A 878 -4.57 -3.08 -37.98
C ASP A 878 -3.68 -2.56 -36.85
N ARG A 879 -3.21 -1.31 -36.95
CA ARG A 879 -2.41 -0.68 -35.89
C ARG A 879 -3.21 -0.51 -34.60
N ALA A 880 -4.48 -0.12 -34.70
CA ALA A 880 -5.36 -0.03 -33.55
C ALA A 880 -5.47 -1.38 -32.82
N ARG A 881 -5.64 -2.47 -33.58
CA ARG A 881 -5.66 -3.82 -33.04
C ARG A 881 -4.35 -4.17 -32.33
N ASP A 882 -3.21 -3.98 -32.99
CA ASP A 882 -1.90 -4.32 -32.43
C ASP A 882 -1.65 -3.56 -31.11
N ARG A 883 -2.01 -2.28 -31.05
CA ARG A 883 -1.86 -1.44 -29.84
C ARG A 883 -2.79 -1.88 -28.72
N TYR A 884 -4.04 -2.21 -29.00
CA TYR A 884 -4.95 -2.73 -27.98
C TYR A 884 -4.58 -4.16 -27.53
N GLU A 885 -4.07 -5.03 -28.41
CA GLU A 885 -3.59 -6.37 -28.03
C GLU A 885 -2.33 -6.27 -27.16
N ALA A 886 -1.42 -5.34 -27.48
CA ALA A 886 -0.27 -5.04 -26.62
C ALA A 886 -0.74 -4.52 -25.26
N ALA A 887 -1.59 -3.48 -25.21
CA ALA A 887 -2.14 -2.96 -23.97
C ALA A 887 -2.85 -4.04 -23.14
N LEU A 888 -3.63 -4.90 -23.78
CA LEU A 888 -4.33 -6.01 -23.12
C LEU A 888 -3.37 -7.02 -22.48
N SER A 889 -2.24 -7.33 -23.12
CA SER A 889 -1.20 -8.19 -22.54
C SER A 889 -0.63 -7.56 -21.27
N ILE A 890 -0.26 -6.28 -21.34
CA ILE A 890 0.28 -5.56 -20.19
C ILE A 890 -0.74 -5.50 -19.05
N GLN A 891 -1.98 -5.13 -19.36
CA GLN A 891 -3.07 -5.04 -18.37
C GLN A 891 -3.39 -6.40 -17.74
N HIS A 892 -3.21 -7.50 -18.49
CA HIS A 892 -3.28 -8.86 -17.94
C HIS A 892 -2.12 -9.17 -17.00
N GLU A 893 -0.89 -8.78 -17.35
CA GLU A 893 0.29 -8.97 -16.53
C GLU A 893 0.22 -8.19 -15.20
N ILE A 894 -0.28 -6.95 -15.21
CA ILE A 894 -0.39 -6.09 -14.01
C ILE A 894 -1.71 -6.27 -13.24
N GLY A 895 -2.61 -7.16 -13.69
CA GLY A 895 -3.89 -7.40 -13.02
C GLY A 895 -4.94 -6.28 -13.16
N ASP A 896 -4.76 -5.32 -14.07
CA ASP A 896 -5.71 -4.22 -14.31
C ASP A 896 -6.96 -4.72 -15.05
N LYS A 897 -7.96 -5.19 -14.28
CA LYS A 897 -9.23 -5.70 -14.81
C LYS A 897 -10.01 -4.66 -15.60
N ARG A 898 -9.99 -3.39 -15.19
CA ARG A 898 -10.72 -2.29 -15.86
C ARG A 898 -10.07 -1.97 -17.21
N GLY A 899 -8.74 -1.85 -17.26
CA GLY A 899 -7.98 -1.68 -18.49
C GLY A 899 -8.18 -2.83 -19.46
N ARG A 900 -8.09 -4.08 -18.98
CA ARG A 900 -8.37 -5.27 -19.80
C ARG A 900 -9.76 -5.23 -20.41
N ALA A 901 -10.78 -4.91 -19.61
CA ALA A 901 -12.16 -4.80 -20.08
C ALA A 901 -12.29 -3.73 -21.17
N LYS A 902 -11.64 -2.58 -20.99
CA LYS A 902 -11.61 -1.47 -21.96
C LYS A 902 -10.91 -1.86 -23.26
N SER A 903 -9.76 -2.53 -23.18
CA SER A 903 -9.02 -3.03 -24.35
C SER A 903 -9.81 -4.11 -25.10
N LEU A 904 -10.45 -5.05 -24.39
CA LEU A 904 -11.33 -6.06 -24.98
C LEU A 904 -12.55 -5.43 -25.66
N TYR A 905 -13.21 -4.47 -25.01
CA TYR A 905 -14.32 -3.72 -25.61
C TYR A 905 -13.87 -3.02 -26.90
N SER A 906 -12.71 -2.35 -26.85
CA SER A 906 -12.15 -1.63 -28.00
C SER A 906 -11.77 -2.57 -29.14
N LEU A 907 -11.17 -3.72 -28.85
CA LEU A 907 -10.92 -4.77 -29.84
C LEU A 907 -12.24 -5.35 -30.41
N GLY A 908 -13.30 -5.42 -29.60
CA GLY A 908 -14.66 -5.76 -30.06
C GLY A 908 -15.20 -4.75 -31.07
N VAL A 909 -14.98 -3.45 -30.83
CA VAL A 909 -15.32 -2.37 -31.77
C VAL A 909 -14.53 -2.50 -33.08
N ILE A 910 -13.22 -2.78 -33.00
CA ILE A 910 -12.38 -3.00 -34.19
C ILE A 910 -12.89 -4.19 -35.01
N ALA A 911 -13.16 -5.33 -34.35
CA ALA A 911 -13.71 -6.51 -35.01
C ALA A 911 -15.08 -6.22 -35.65
N GLN A 912 -15.94 -5.44 -34.98
CA GLN A 912 -17.23 -5.02 -35.54
C GLN A 912 -17.05 -4.16 -36.81
N ASN A 913 -16.12 -3.20 -36.81
CA ASN A 913 -15.85 -2.35 -37.96
C ASN A 913 -15.30 -3.14 -39.16
N ARG A 914 -14.61 -4.25 -38.90
CA ARG A 914 -14.13 -5.21 -39.91
C ARG A 914 -15.16 -6.26 -40.30
N ASN A 915 -16.38 -6.18 -39.77
CA ASN A 915 -17.46 -7.16 -39.95
C ASN A 915 -17.15 -8.58 -39.41
N GLU A 916 -16.17 -8.72 -38.51
CA GLU A 916 -15.79 -9.97 -37.83
C GLU A 916 -16.74 -10.25 -36.65
N THR A 917 -17.98 -10.62 -37.00
CA THR A 917 -19.12 -10.62 -36.07
C THR A 917 -18.96 -11.55 -34.87
N ASP A 918 -18.40 -12.75 -35.06
CA ASP A 918 -18.21 -13.69 -33.94
C ASP A 918 -17.05 -13.24 -33.03
N SER A 919 -15.94 -12.77 -33.61
CA SER A 919 -14.81 -12.26 -32.83
C SER A 919 -15.14 -10.98 -32.05
N ALA A 920 -16.01 -10.12 -32.58
CA ALA A 920 -16.54 -8.97 -31.85
C ALA A 920 -17.41 -9.41 -30.66
N ARG A 921 -18.21 -10.46 -30.83
CA ARG A 921 -19.05 -11.00 -29.77
C ARG A 921 -18.20 -11.51 -28.61
N ASP A 922 -17.24 -12.38 -28.89
CA ASP A 922 -16.42 -13.03 -27.86
C ASP A 922 -15.70 -11.98 -27.01
N ARG A 923 -15.15 -10.94 -27.65
CA ARG A 923 -14.48 -9.83 -26.97
C ARG A 923 -15.41 -8.96 -26.13
N TYR A 924 -16.62 -8.66 -26.63
CA TYR A 924 -17.61 -7.95 -25.83
C TYR A 924 -18.15 -8.79 -24.67
N GLU A 925 -18.32 -10.10 -24.83
CA GLU A 925 -18.74 -10.99 -23.74
C GLU A 925 -17.65 -11.10 -22.66
N ALA A 926 -16.38 -11.17 -23.05
CA ALA A 926 -15.25 -11.10 -22.11
C ALA A 926 -15.18 -9.75 -21.38
N ALA A 927 -15.30 -8.63 -22.10
CA ALA A 927 -15.34 -7.30 -21.49
C ALA A 927 -16.53 -7.15 -20.52
N LEU A 928 -17.71 -7.68 -20.90
CA LEU A 928 -18.90 -7.64 -20.06
C LEU A 928 -18.71 -8.44 -18.75
N GLY A 929 -18.04 -9.59 -18.82
CA GLY A 929 -17.69 -10.37 -17.64
C GLY A 929 -16.85 -9.57 -16.66
N LEU A 930 -15.77 -8.96 -17.15
CA LEU A 930 -14.88 -8.13 -16.33
C LEU A 930 -15.58 -6.89 -15.77
N TYR A 931 -16.40 -6.18 -16.57
CA TYR A 931 -17.12 -5.00 -16.07
C TYR A 931 -18.13 -5.35 -14.98
N ARG A 932 -18.78 -6.52 -15.05
CA ARG A 932 -19.64 -7.01 -13.97
C ARG A 932 -18.86 -7.36 -12.71
N GLU A 933 -17.72 -8.02 -12.89
CA GLU A 933 -16.85 -8.44 -11.80
C GLU A 933 -16.34 -7.24 -10.99
N ILE A 934 -15.95 -6.15 -11.66
CA ILE A 934 -15.48 -4.93 -10.98
C ILE A 934 -16.63 -3.98 -10.58
N GLY A 935 -17.89 -4.33 -10.82
CA GLY A 935 -19.04 -3.49 -10.50
C GLY A 935 -19.18 -2.21 -11.33
N ASP A 936 -18.58 -2.13 -12.52
CA ASP A 936 -18.67 -0.96 -13.40
C ASP A 936 -19.97 -0.97 -14.19
N ALA A 937 -21.03 -0.49 -13.55
CA ALA A 937 -22.37 -0.43 -14.14
C ALA A 937 -22.44 0.41 -15.43
N GLN A 938 -21.61 1.44 -15.57
CA GLN A 938 -21.61 2.31 -16.75
C GLN A 938 -21.08 1.56 -17.98
N TRP A 939 -19.93 0.91 -17.85
CA TRP A 939 -19.34 0.15 -18.95
C TRP A 939 -20.01 -1.21 -19.16
N GLU A 940 -20.62 -1.81 -18.12
CA GLU A 940 -21.53 -2.95 -18.29
C GLU A 940 -22.67 -2.57 -19.25
N ALA A 941 -23.35 -1.44 -18.99
CA ALA A 941 -24.47 -0.97 -19.81
C ALA A 941 -24.04 -0.66 -21.25
N ARG A 942 -22.88 -0.01 -21.45
CA ARG A 942 -22.32 0.26 -22.80
C ARG A 942 -21.97 -1.03 -23.54
N THR A 943 -21.44 -2.03 -22.85
CA THR A 943 -21.10 -3.32 -23.44
C THR A 943 -22.35 -4.11 -23.82
N LEU A 944 -23.39 -4.07 -22.98
CA LEU A 944 -24.71 -4.62 -23.30
C LEU A 944 -25.35 -3.96 -24.52
N GLN A 945 -25.22 -2.64 -24.69
CA GLN A 945 -25.68 -1.95 -25.90
C GLN A 945 -24.93 -2.43 -27.16
N ALA A 946 -23.61 -2.61 -27.07
CA ALA A 946 -22.79 -3.08 -28.19
C ALA A 946 -23.19 -4.51 -28.60
N LEU A 947 -23.37 -5.41 -27.62
CA LEU A 947 -23.88 -6.76 -27.83
C LEU A 947 -25.31 -6.76 -28.38
N ALA A 948 -26.19 -5.90 -27.87
CA ALA A 948 -27.54 -5.76 -28.37
C ALA A 948 -27.54 -5.35 -29.85
N SER A 949 -26.69 -4.41 -30.24
CA SER A 949 -26.52 -3.99 -31.64
C SER A 949 -26.02 -5.15 -32.53
N LEU A 950 -25.06 -5.93 -32.05
CA LEU A 950 -24.50 -7.09 -32.74
C LEU A 950 -25.56 -8.19 -32.94
N ASN A 951 -26.28 -8.53 -31.88
CA ASN A 951 -27.38 -9.50 -31.91
C ASN A 951 -28.52 -9.05 -32.82
N ARG A 952 -28.83 -7.75 -32.84
CA ARG A 952 -29.80 -7.17 -33.79
C ARG A 952 -29.38 -7.37 -35.24
N ARG A 953 -28.11 -7.16 -35.58
CA ARG A 953 -27.58 -7.38 -36.94
C ARG A 953 -27.66 -8.85 -37.37
N ARG A 954 -27.49 -9.79 -36.43
CA ARG A 954 -27.64 -11.24 -36.64
C ARG A 954 -29.10 -11.70 -36.71
N GLY A 955 -30.07 -10.83 -36.39
CA GLY A 955 -31.49 -11.19 -36.30
C GLY A 955 -31.89 -11.88 -35.00
N ALA A 956 -31.01 -11.93 -33.99
CA ALA A 956 -31.29 -12.42 -32.64
C ALA A 956 -32.04 -11.35 -31.80
N TYR A 957 -33.21 -10.94 -32.28
CA TYR A 957 -33.95 -9.79 -31.73
C TYR A 957 -34.44 -9.96 -30.29
N ARG A 958 -34.60 -11.21 -29.80
CA ARG A 958 -34.98 -11.48 -28.41
C ARG A 958 -33.84 -11.12 -27.46
N GLN A 959 -32.67 -11.72 -27.67
CA GLN A 959 -31.45 -11.46 -26.88
C GLN A 959 -31.05 -9.98 -26.97
N SER A 960 -31.11 -9.41 -28.18
CA SER A 960 -30.84 -7.99 -28.40
C SER A 960 -31.75 -7.07 -27.56
N ARG A 961 -33.04 -7.41 -27.46
CA ARG A 961 -33.99 -6.66 -26.64
C ARG A 961 -33.69 -6.80 -25.16
N GLU A 962 -33.49 -8.03 -24.68
CA GLU A 962 -33.19 -8.32 -23.26
C GLU A 962 -31.93 -7.56 -22.81
N GLN A 963 -30.87 -7.55 -23.63
CA GLN A 963 -29.64 -6.80 -23.35
C GLN A 963 -29.85 -5.28 -23.36
N ALA A 964 -30.64 -4.75 -24.29
CA ALA A 964 -30.93 -3.32 -24.36
C ALA A 964 -31.88 -2.84 -23.24
N GLU A 965 -32.84 -3.66 -22.82
CA GLU A 965 -33.69 -3.43 -21.64
C GLU A 965 -32.82 -3.36 -20.37
N ARG A 966 -31.90 -4.32 -20.19
CA ARG A 966 -30.96 -4.30 -19.06
C ARG A 966 -30.05 -3.08 -19.06
N ALA A 967 -29.57 -2.65 -20.23
CA ALA A 967 -28.76 -1.43 -20.33
C ALA A 967 -29.56 -0.17 -19.92
N VAL A 968 -30.86 -0.08 -20.27
CA VAL A 968 -31.73 1.02 -19.81
C VAL A 968 -31.82 1.06 -18.29
N GLU A 969 -32.06 -0.09 -17.64
CA GLU A 969 -32.14 -0.19 -16.18
C GLU A 969 -30.85 0.26 -15.49
N LEU A 970 -29.70 -0.16 -16.01
CA LEU A 970 -28.39 0.21 -15.48
C LEU A 970 -28.12 1.71 -15.64
N PHE A 971 -28.35 2.28 -16.83
CA PHE A 971 -28.19 3.72 -17.05
C PHE A 971 -29.14 4.55 -16.19
N GLU A 972 -30.35 4.07 -15.94
CA GLU A 972 -31.30 4.71 -15.02
C GLU A 972 -30.80 4.66 -13.56
N THR A 973 -30.27 3.53 -13.13
CA THR A 973 -29.73 3.34 -11.77
C THR A 973 -28.56 4.28 -11.49
N ILE A 974 -27.66 4.48 -12.47
CA ILE A 974 -26.50 5.37 -12.34
C ILE A 974 -26.79 6.84 -12.72
N GLY A 975 -28.01 7.17 -13.14
CA GLY A 975 -28.40 8.53 -13.53
C GLY A 975 -27.83 9.02 -14.88
N ASP A 976 -27.36 8.14 -15.76
CA ASP A 976 -26.83 8.51 -17.08
C ASP A 976 -27.97 8.66 -18.11
N ALA A 977 -28.51 9.87 -18.21
CA ALA A 977 -29.60 10.20 -19.12
C ALA A 977 -29.24 10.00 -20.61
N GLN A 978 -27.97 10.24 -21.00
CA GLN A 978 -27.52 10.14 -22.39
C GLN A 978 -27.33 8.66 -22.81
N GLY A 979 -26.76 7.86 -21.92
CA GLY A 979 -26.68 6.40 -22.06
C GLY A 979 -28.07 5.77 -22.19
N LYS A 980 -29.01 6.16 -21.30
CA LYS A 980 -30.42 5.74 -21.35
C LYS A 980 -31.07 6.10 -22.68
N ALA A 981 -30.93 7.34 -23.15
CA ALA A 981 -31.46 7.81 -24.43
C ALA A 981 -30.94 6.99 -25.63
N THR A 982 -29.67 6.59 -25.59
CA THR A 982 -29.05 5.74 -26.62
C THR A 982 -29.57 4.31 -26.57
N ALA A 983 -29.79 3.73 -25.39
CA ALA A 983 -30.34 2.39 -25.22
C ALA A 983 -31.80 2.33 -25.73
N LEU A 984 -32.60 3.35 -25.40
CA LEU A 984 -33.98 3.52 -25.89
C LEU A 984 -34.03 3.64 -27.41
N ALA A 985 -33.06 4.32 -28.03
CA ALA A 985 -32.94 4.34 -29.49
C ALA A 985 -32.75 2.94 -30.09
N GLY A 986 -31.91 2.12 -29.43
CA GLY A 986 -31.70 0.72 -29.78
C GLY A 986 -32.99 -0.09 -29.69
N LEU A 987 -33.72 0.01 -28.58
CA LEU A 987 -35.02 -0.64 -28.38
C LEU A 987 -36.07 -0.20 -29.41
N GLY A 988 -36.16 1.10 -29.68
CA GLY A 988 -37.02 1.66 -30.72
C GLY A 988 -36.70 1.08 -32.11
N THR A 989 -35.42 0.91 -32.42
CA THR A 989 -34.97 0.30 -33.68
C THR A 989 -35.34 -1.18 -33.77
N ILE A 990 -35.14 -1.93 -32.68
CA ILE A 990 -35.50 -3.36 -32.58
C ILE A 990 -37.02 -3.53 -32.75
N ALA A 991 -37.82 -2.72 -32.06
CA ALA A 991 -39.28 -2.74 -32.15
C ALA A 991 -39.77 -2.41 -33.56
N TYR A 992 -39.20 -1.37 -34.20
CA TYR A 992 -39.52 -0.99 -35.57
C TYR A 992 -39.23 -2.12 -36.57
N GLN A 993 -38.06 -2.76 -36.47
CA GLN A 993 -37.66 -3.87 -37.36
C GLN A 993 -38.55 -5.11 -37.21
N ARG A 994 -39.15 -5.31 -36.03
CA ARG A 994 -40.13 -6.38 -35.77
C ARG A 994 -41.56 -6.02 -36.14
N GLY A 995 -41.83 -4.79 -36.57
CA GLY A 995 -43.17 -4.28 -36.87
C GLY A 995 -44.00 -3.92 -35.63
N ALA A 996 -43.39 -3.83 -34.45
CA ALA A 996 -44.05 -3.39 -33.22
C ALA A 996 -44.00 -1.86 -33.13
N TYR A 997 -44.76 -1.19 -34.01
CA TYR A 997 -44.65 0.25 -34.20
C TYR A 997 -45.14 1.09 -33.02
N GLU A 998 -46.14 0.63 -32.25
CA GLU A 998 -46.55 1.33 -31.02
C GLU A 998 -45.41 1.37 -30.00
N ARG A 999 -44.74 0.24 -29.75
CA ARG A 999 -43.58 0.18 -28.85
C ARG A 999 -42.40 1.02 -29.36
N ALA A 1000 -42.14 1.00 -30.67
CA ALA A 1000 -41.09 1.83 -31.25
C ALA A 1000 -41.37 3.33 -31.00
N ARG A 1001 -42.63 3.74 -31.14
CA ARG A 1001 -43.08 5.10 -30.85
C ARG A 1001 -42.90 5.46 -29.37
N GLU A 1002 -43.26 4.57 -28.46
CA GLU A 1002 -43.07 4.75 -27.00
C GLU A 1002 -41.59 5.03 -26.69
N TYR A 1003 -40.69 4.12 -27.08
CA TYR A 1003 -39.24 4.27 -26.81
C TYR A 1003 -38.64 5.55 -27.42
N TYR A 1004 -39.02 5.90 -28.66
CA TYR A 1004 -38.51 7.14 -29.28
C TYR A 1004 -39.12 8.41 -28.67
N THR A 1005 -40.33 8.34 -28.12
CA THR A 1005 -40.95 9.48 -27.41
C THR A 1005 -40.26 9.70 -26.07
N GLU A 1006 -39.99 8.63 -25.33
CA GLU A 1006 -39.23 8.70 -24.08
C GLU A 1006 -37.81 9.24 -24.33
N ARG A 1007 -37.12 8.72 -25.37
CA ARG A 1007 -35.83 9.27 -25.81
C ARG A 1007 -35.92 10.77 -26.11
N LEU A 1008 -36.96 11.21 -26.82
CA LEU A 1008 -37.14 12.61 -27.20
C LEU A 1008 -37.27 13.53 -25.97
N SER A 1009 -37.94 13.08 -24.92
CA SER A 1009 -38.01 13.82 -23.66
C SER A 1009 -36.63 13.95 -23.01
N LEU A 1010 -35.89 12.83 -22.89
CA LEU A 1010 -34.56 12.83 -22.27
C LEU A 1010 -33.56 13.73 -23.01
N VAL A 1011 -33.46 13.63 -24.33
CA VAL A 1011 -32.52 14.45 -25.11
C VAL A 1011 -32.86 15.94 -25.10
N ARG A 1012 -34.11 16.31 -24.78
CA ARG A 1012 -34.50 17.71 -24.56
C ARG A 1012 -34.15 18.20 -23.17
N GLU A 1013 -34.25 17.34 -22.16
CA GLU A 1013 -33.82 17.65 -20.80
C GLU A 1013 -32.29 17.85 -20.73
N THR A 1014 -31.53 17.17 -21.58
CA THR A 1014 -30.06 17.29 -21.66
C THR A 1014 -29.57 18.26 -22.73
N ASP A 1015 -30.46 19.05 -23.36
CA ASP A 1015 -30.14 19.97 -24.46
C ASP A 1015 -29.34 19.33 -25.64
N ASP A 1016 -29.47 18.01 -25.86
CA ASP A 1016 -28.82 17.30 -26.98
C ASP A 1016 -29.61 17.51 -28.27
N ARG A 1017 -29.26 18.58 -28.98
CA ARG A 1017 -29.93 18.99 -30.23
C ARG A 1017 -29.82 17.95 -31.34
N ARG A 1018 -28.71 17.20 -31.40
CA ARG A 1018 -28.50 16.14 -32.42
C ARG A 1018 -29.28 14.87 -32.05
N GLY A 1019 -29.36 14.56 -30.76
CA GLY A 1019 -30.25 13.53 -30.21
C GLY A 1019 -31.72 13.82 -30.50
N GLU A 1020 -32.14 15.07 -30.34
CA GLU A 1020 -33.50 15.53 -30.67
C GLU A 1020 -33.81 15.32 -32.16
N LEU A 1021 -32.92 15.78 -33.05
CA LEU A 1021 -33.04 15.55 -34.50
C LEU A 1021 -33.28 14.06 -34.82
N ASN A 1022 -32.45 13.19 -34.26
CA ASN A 1022 -32.52 11.75 -34.52
C ASN A 1022 -33.80 11.10 -33.97
N ALA A 1023 -34.26 11.53 -32.79
CA ALA A 1023 -35.49 11.03 -32.19
C ALA A 1023 -36.72 11.47 -32.99
N ILE A 1024 -36.82 12.74 -33.38
CA ILE A 1024 -37.92 13.28 -34.20
C ILE A 1024 -37.95 12.61 -35.57
N TYR A 1025 -36.80 12.45 -36.23
CA TYR A 1025 -36.71 11.74 -37.50
C TYR A 1025 -37.21 10.30 -37.36
N SER A 1026 -36.78 9.59 -36.32
CA SER A 1026 -37.18 8.20 -36.07
C SER A 1026 -38.69 8.08 -35.83
N LEU A 1027 -39.30 9.01 -35.09
CA LEU A 1027 -40.76 9.10 -34.93
C LEU A 1027 -41.47 9.36 -36.26
N GLY A 1028 -40.92 10.23 -37.11
CA GLY A 1028 -41.44 10.45 -38.46
C GLY A 1028 -41.40 9.20 -39.34
N VAL A 1029 -40.33 8.40 -39.25
CA VAL A 1029 -40.20 7.13 -39.95
C VAL A 1029 -41.18 6.07 -39.41
N VAL A 1030 -41.40 6.03 -38.09
CA VAL A 1030 -42.43 5.16 -37.49
C VAL A 1030 -43.84 5.56 -37.96
N ALA A 1031 -44.15 6.86 -38.01
CA ALA A 1031 -45.43 7.36 -38.51
C ALA A 1031 -45.67 7.00 -39.99
N LEU A 1032 -44.62 7.03 -40.83
CA LEU A 1032 -44.70 6.52 -42.21
C LEU A 1032 -45.08 5.03 -42.25
N ALA A 1033 -44.45 4.21 -41.41
CA ALA A 1033 -44.74 2.77 -41.34
C ALA A 1033 -46.14 2.45 -40.80
N GLN A 1034 -46.67 3.31 -39.92
CA GLN A 1034 -48.06 3.24 -39.42
C GLN A 1034 -49.08 3.84 -40.38
N ASN A 1035 -48.66 4.38 -41.53
CA ASN A 1035 -49.52 5.04 -42.50
C ASN A 1035 -50.25 6.27 -41.92
N LEU A 1036 -49.53 7.10 -41.15
CA LEU A 1036 -49.98 8.36 -40.56
C LEU A 1036 -49.31 9.55 -41.28
N PRO A 1037 -49.73 9.91 -42.51
CA PRO A 1037 -48.99 10.82 -43.38
C PRO A 1037 -48.90 12.26 -42.86
N SER A 1038 -49.93 12.74 -42.15
CA SER A 1038 -49.93 14.09 -41.57
C SER A 1038 -48.89 14.23 -40.46
N GLU A 1039 -48.86 13.27 -39.53
CA GLU A 1039 -47.89 13.23 -38.44
C GLU A 1039 -46.47 12.98 -38.97
N ALA A 1040 -46.31 12.06 -39.93
CA ALA A 1040 -45.02 11.82 -40.57
C ALA A 1040 -44.45 13.09 -41.19
N ARG A 1041 -45.27 13.87 -41.90
CA ARG A 1041 -44.85 15.15 -42.49
C ARG A 1041 -44.40 16.13 -41.42
N GLU A 1042 -45.21 16.36 -40.40
CA GLU A 1042 -44.91 17.30 -39.32
C GLU A 1042 -43.57 16.97 -38.64
N ARG A 1043 -43.37 15.69 -38.27
CA ARG A 1043 -42.13 15.23 -37.65
C ARG A 1043 -40.93 15.35 -38.59
N LEU A 1044 -41.07 14.95 -39.86
CA LEU A 1044 -39.96 15.02 -40.82
C LEU A 1044 -39.59 16.47 -41.21
N GLU A 1045 -40.55 17.38 -41.26
CA GLU A 1045 -40.30 18.82 -41.48
C GLU A 1045 -39.64 19.47 -40.27
N SER A 1046 -40.06 19.09 -39.06
CA SER A 1046 -39.38 19.50 -37.82
C SER A 1046 -37.94 19.00 -37.78
N ALA A 1047 -37.70 17.72 -38.03
CA ALA A 1047 -36.34 17.16 -38.13
C ALA A 1047 -35.51 17.85 -39.23
N LEU A 1048 -36.11 18.15 -40.39
CA LEU A 1048 -35.42 18.86 -41.47
C LEU A 1048 -34.95 20.26 -41.04
N ALA A 1049 -35.75 20.98 -40.25
CA ALA A 1049 -35.38 22.30 -39.75
C ALA A 1049 -34.15 22.22 -38.82
N ILE A 1050 -34.13 21.25 -37.90
CA ILE A 1050 -32.99 21.03 -37.00
C ILE A 1050 -31.74 20.58 -37.78
N ALA A 1051 -31.90 19.69 -38.76
CA ALA A 1051 -30.77 19.23 -39.57
C ALA A 1051 -30.09 20.38 -40.33
N ARG A 1052 -30.87 21.36 -40.81
CA ARG A 1052 -30.34 22.57 -41.47
C ARG A 1052 -29.65 23.51 -40.50
N GLU A 1053 -30.22 23.69 -39.32
CA GLU A 1053 -29.61 24.46 -38.22
C GLU A 1053 -28.23 23.90 -37.86
N LEU A 1054 -28.09 22.57 -37.82
CA LEU A 1054 -26.86 21.87 -37.47
C LEU A 1054 -25.91 21.60 -38.65
N GLU A 1055 -26.29 21.98 -39.88
CA GLU A 1055 -25.61 21.56 -41.12
C GLU A 1055 -25.35 20.03 -41.20
N ASP A 1056 -26.28 19.23 -40.66
CA ASP A 1056 -26.12 17.78 -40.49
C ASP A 1056 -26.50 17.00 -41.77
N PRO A 1057 -25.72 15.99 -42.20
CA PRO A 1057 -26.03 15.18 -43.39
C PRO A 1057 -27.35 14.41 -43.29
N GLN A 1058 -27.96 14.29 -42.10
CA GLN A 1058 -29.30 13.78 -41.88
C GLN A 1058 -30.39 14.61 -42.57
N GLU A 1059 -30.09 15.84 -43.00
CA GLU A 1059 -30.94 16.65 -43.88
C GLU A 1059 -31.38 15.84 -45.12
N ALA A 1060 -30.43 15.16 -45.77
CA ALA A 1060 -30.72 14.34 -46.96
C ALA A 1060 -31.67 13.18 -46.64
N ALA A 1061 -31.58 12.59 -45.44
CA ALA A 1061 -32.46 11.51 -45.01
C ALA A 1061 -33.90 12.01 -44.77
N CYS A 1062 -34.06 13.21 -44.21
CA CYS A 1062 -35.35 13.88 -44.02
C CYS A 1062 -35.99 14.21 -45.38
N LEU A 1063 -35.23 14.84 -46.29
CA LEU A 1063 -35.68 15.19 -47.64
C LEU A 1063 -36.10 13.96 -48.44
N ARG A 1064 -35.35 12.86 -48.35
CA ARG A 1064 -35.69 11.59 -49.02
C ARG A 1064 -36.98 10.98 -48.49
N SER A 1065 -37.19 10.98 -47.17
CA SER A 1065 -38.45 10.50 -46.57
C SER A 1065 -39.65 11.38 -46.97
N LEU A 1066 -39.47 12.71 -47.03
CA LEU A 1066 -40.50 13.65 -47.49
C LEU A 1066 -40.76 13.55 -49.01
N ALA A 1067 -39.77 13.16 -49.81
CA ALA A 1067 -39.94 12.88 -51.22
C ALA A 1067 -40.74 11.59 -51.44
N ALA A 1068 -40.45 10.54 -50.66
CA ALA A 1068 -41.21 9.30 -50.69
C ALA A 1068 -42.69 9.53 -50.33
N LEU A 1069 -42.95 10.35 -49.30
CA LEU A 1069 -44.31 10.74 -48.92
C LEU A 1069 -45.02 11.55 -50.03
N ALA A 1070 -44.34 12.52 -50.64
CA ALA A 1070 -44.90 13.29 -51.76
C ALA A 1070 -45.21 12.43 -52.99
N ARG A 1071 -44.40 11.39 -53.25
CA ARG A 1071 -44.63 10.41 -54.32
C ARG A 1071 -45.89 9.58 -54.05
N GLU A 1072 -46.13 9.18 -52.80
CA GLU A 1072 -47.36 8.47 -52.41
C GLU A 1072 -48.63 9.34 -52.53
N GLU A 1073 -48.47 10.66 -52.47
CA GLU A 1073 -49.52 11.65 -52.69
C GLU A 1073 -49.68 12.09 -54.15
N ASP A 1074 -49.02 11.41 -55.09
CA ASP A 1074 -48.97 11.76 -56.52
C ASP A 1074 -48.41 13.19 -56.80
N ALA A 1075 -47.68 13.79 -55.86
CA ALA A 1075 -47.07 15.12 -55.96
C ALA A 1075 -45.62 15.03 -56.51
N PHE A 1076 -45.48 14.52 -57.74
CA PHE A 1076 -44.18 14.13 -58.32
C PHE A 1076 -43.17 15.27 -58.49
N ASP A 1077 -43.60 16.49 -58.77
CA ASP A 1077 -42.68 17.63 -58.91
C ASP A 1077 -42.08 18.02 -57.56
N ARG A 1078 -42.89 18.03 -56.49
CA ARG A 1078 -42.41 18.26 -55.12
C ARG A 1078 -41.48 17.14 -54.64
N ALA A 1079 -41.72 15.90 -55.09
CA ALA A 1079 -40.83 14.78 -54.81
C ALA A 1079 -39.48 14.94 -55.54
N ALA A 1080 -39.49 15.42 -56.79
CA ALA A 1080 -38.28 15.70 -57.57
C ALA A 1080 -37.43 16.80 -56.91
N ASP A 1081 -38.03 17.92 -56.52
CA ASP A 1081 -37.32 19.05 -55.87
C ASP A 1081 -36.61 18.61 -54.58
N ARG A 1082 -37.25 17.74 -53.80
CA ARG A 1082 -36.68 17.19 -52.56
C ARG A 1082 -35.55 16.20 -52.81
N ILE A 1083 -35.66 15.38 -53.86
CA ILE A 1083 -34.56 14.49 -54.28
C ILE A 1083 -33.35 15.29 -54.74
N GLU A 1084 -33.57 16.37 -55.50
CA GLU A 1084 -32.49 17.27 -55.94
C GLU A 1084 -31.81 17.94 -54.75
N SER A 1085 -32.60 18.47 -53.83
CA SER A 1085 -32.09 19.08 -52.60
C SER A 1085 -31.28 18.08 -51.77
N ALA A 1086 -31.75 16.82 -51.66
CA ALA A 1086 -31.02 15.76 -50.97
C ALA A 1086 -29.71 15.41 -51.69
N ARG A 1087 -29.67 15.48 -53.03
CA ARG A 1087 -28.44 15.26 -53.80
C ARG A 1087 -27.42 16.35 -53.51
N GLY A 1088 -27.82 17.62 -53.56
CA GLY A 1088 -26.92 18.73 -53.25
C GLY A 1088 -26.37 18.69 -51.82
N VAL A 1089 -27.12 18.17 -50.85
CA VAL A 1089 -26.61 17.89 -49.51
C VAL A 1089 -25.56 16.78 -49.56
N LEU A 1090 -25.88 15.64 -50.17
CA LEU A 1090 -24.96 14.50 -50.24
C LEU A 1090 -23.72 14.75 -51.10
N ASP A 1091 -23.74 15.66 -52.07
CA ASP A 1091 -22.53 16.02 -52.82
C ASP A 1091 -21.50 16.75 -51.94
N ARG A 1092 -21.93 17.32 -50.80
CA ARG A 1092 -21.03 17.91 -49.79
C ARG A 1092 -20.47 16.89 -48.81
N PHE A 1093 -21.03 15.67 -48.75
CA PHE A 1093 -20.65 14.63 -47.80
C PHE A 1093 -20.35 13.33 -48.55
N ASP A 1094 -19.11 12.83 -48.51
CA ASP A 1094 -18.74 11.61 -49.23
C ASP A 1094 -19.30 10.33 -48.58
N ASP A 1095 -20.63 10.13 -48.67
CA ASP A 1095 -21.34 8.95 -48.19
C ASP A 1095 -21.95 8.16 -49.38
N PRO A 1096 -21.22 7.15 -49.91
CA PRO A 1096 -21.70 6.36 -51.05
C PRO A 1096 -22.99 5.61 -50.71
N THR A 1097 -23.18 5.14 -49.47
CA THR A 1097 -24.40 4.41 -49.11
C THR A 1097 -25.65 5.29 -49.18
N ARG A 1098 -25.57 6.54 -48.72
CA ARG A 1098 -26.68 7.51 -48.84
C ARG A 1098 -26.92 7.90 -50.29
N ARG A 1099 -25.86 8.09 -51.09
CA ARG A 1099 -25.97 8.36 -52.55
C ARG A 1099 -26.68 7.21 -53.27
N GLY A 1100 -26.32 5.96 -52.99
CA GLY A 1100 -26.99 4.78 -53.55
C GLY A 1100 -28.47 4.71 -53.15
N LYS A 1101 -28.81 5.01 -51.88
CA LYS A 1101 -30.20 5.04 -51.40
C LYS A 1101 -31.03 6.14 -52.07
N LEU A 1102 -30.43 7.30 -52.33
CA LEU A 1102 -31.07 8.39 -53.07
C LEU A 1102 -31.29 8.01 -54.55
N ALA A 1103 -30.33 7.31 -55.16
CA ALA A 1103 -30.45 6.80 -56.53
C ALA A 1103 -31.60 5.77 -56.66
N VAL A 1104 -31.83 4.92 -55.64
CA VAL A 1104 -33.00 4.02 -55.60
C VAL A 1104 -34.32 4.80 -55.57
N GLU A 1105 -34.43 5.86 -54.77
CA GLU A 1105 -35.66 6.67 -54.73
C GLU A 1105 -35.84 7.49 -56.01
N SER A 1106 -34.75 7.98 -56.61
CA SER A 1106 -34.75 8.65 -57.92
C SER A 1106 -35.29 7.72 -59.01
N ALA A 1107 -34.81 6.46 -59.04
CA ALA A 1107 -35.29 5.45 -59.96
C ALA A 1107 -36.79 5.14 -59.81
N ARG A 1108 -37.29 5.09 -58.57
CA ARG A 1108 -38.72 4.87 -58.30
C ARG A 1108 -39.57 6.05 -58.77
N LEU A 1109 -39.12 7.28 -58.51
CA LEU A 1109 -39.81 8.48 -58.99
C LEU A 1109 -39.87 8.51 -60.54
N SER A 1110 -38.76 8.19 -61.22
CA SER A 1110 -38.74 8.10 -62.68
C SER A 1110 -39.66 7.00 -63.22
N LEU A 1111 -39.79 5.87 -62.52
CA LEU A 1111 -40.77 4.84 -62.89
C LEU A 1111 -42.21 5.34 -62.77
N ASP A 1112 -42.56 6.01 -61.67
CA ASP A 1112 -43.91 6.54 -61.45
C ASP A 1112 -44.27 7.66 -62.46
N ARG A 1113 -43.26 8.43 -62.92
CA ARG A 1113 -43.40 9.42 -64.02
C ARG A 1113 -43.42 8.80 -65.42
N GLY A 1114 -43.13 7.50 -65.56
CA GLY A 1114 -43.04 6.79 -66.85
C GLY A 1114 -41.74 7.04 -67.64
N GLU A 1115 -40.71 7.59 -66.99
CA GLU A 1115 -39.42 7.96 -67.55
C GLU A 1115 -38.43 6.77 -67.51
N LEU A 1116 -38.72 5.74 -68.31
CA LEU A 1116 -37.99 4.46 -68.29
C LEU A 1116 -36.47 4.56 -68.54
N SER A 1117 -36.00 5.57 -69.27
CA SER A 1117 -34.56 5.79 -69.52
C SER A 1117 -33.86 6.30 -68.25
N ALA A 1118 -34.40 7.34 -67.61
CA ALA A 1118 -33.87 7.91 -66.38
C ALA A 1118 -33.93 6.89 -65.23
N ALA A 1119 -35.01 6.10 -65.16
CA ALA A 1119 -35.12 5.02 -64.19
C ALA A 1119 -33.99 3.98 -64.32
N ARG A 1120 -33.54 3.65 -65.54
CA ARG A 1120 -32.42 2.71 -65.75
C ARG A 1120 -31.10 3.28 -65.29
N GLU A 1121 -30.85 4.53 -65.61
CA GLU A 1121 -29.62 5.24 -65.23
C GLU A 1121 -29.50 5.30 -63.71
N HIS A 1122 -30.55 5.73 -63.02
CA HIS A 1122 -30.58 5.78 -61.56
C HIS A 1122 -30.44 4.39 -60.90
N VAL A 1123 -31.00 3.33 -61.49
CA VAL A 1123 -30.79 1.97 -60.99
C VAL A 1123 -29.36 1.49 -61.22
N ALA A 1124 -28.74 1.82 -62.37
CA ALA A 1124 -27.34 1.49 -62.63
C ALA A 1124 -26.45 2.16 -61.58
N THR A 1125 -26.59 3.49 -61.39
CA THR A 1125 -25.89 4.23 -60.34
C THR A 1125 -26.10 3.62 -58.96
N ALA A 1126 -27.33 3.26 -58.59
CA ALA A 1126 -27.59 2.60 -57.32
C ALA A 1126 -26.89 1.25 -57.19
N THR A 1127 -26.84 0.46 -58.27
CA THR A 1127 -26.23 -0.87 -58.25
C THR A 1127 -24.72 -0.77 -58.14
N ASP A 1128 -24.10 0.11 -58.92
CA ASP A 1128 -22.65 0.33 -58.93
C ASP A 1128 -22.18 0.85 -57.57
N VAL A 1129 -22.87 1.86 -57.03
CA VAL A 1129 -22.55 2.42 -55.71
C VAL A 1129 -22.71 1.38 -54.59
N PHE A 1130 -23.72 0.50 -54.65
CA PHE A 1130 -23.89 -0.54 -53.62
C PHE A 1130 -22.93 -1.73 -53.77
N ASP A 1131 -22.40 -1.95 -54.98
CA ASP A 1131 -21.35 -2.93 -55.25
C ASP A 1131 -20.01 -2.42 -54.68
N GLU A 1132 -19.65 -1.18 -55.03
CA GLU A 1132 -18.44 -0.50 -54.55
C GLU A 1132 -18.43 -0.30 -53.03
N SER A 1133 -19.61 -0.11 -52.40
CA SER A 1133 -19.73 0.04 -50.95
C SER A 1133 -19.97 -1.26 -50.18
N GLU A 1134 -19.90 -2.42 -50.84
CA GLU A 1134 -20.11 -3.75 -50.24
C GLU A 1134 -21.39 -3.82 -49.37
N THR A 1135 -22.54 -3.39 -49.92
CA THR A 1135 -23.84 -3.43 -49.20
C THR A 1135 -24.81 -4.46 -49.80
N PRO A 1136 -24.64 -5.78 -49.56
CA PRO A 1136 -25.39 -6.86 -50.21
C PRO A 1136 -26.91 -6.72 -50.16
N TYR A 1137 -27.45 -6.20 -49.05
CA TYR A 1137 -28.89 -5.98 -48.89
C TYR A 1137 -29.44 -4.94 -49.88
N TRP A 1138 -28.74 -3.81 -50.00
CA TRP A 1138 -29.15 -2.71 -50.86
C TRP A 1138 -28.84 -2.99 -52.32
N TYR A 1139 -27.71 -3.64 -52.60
CA TYR A 1139 -27.39 -4.20 -53.91
C TYR A 1139 -28.49 -5.14 -54.41
N GLY A 1140 -28.94 -6.08 -53.58
CA GLY A 1140 -30.04 -6.99 -53.90
C GLY A 1140 -31.37 -6.26 -54.14
N ARG A 1141 -31.63 -5.13 -53.46
CA ARG A 1141 -32.82 -4.30 -53.67
C ARG A 1141 -32.74 -3.49 -54.96
N ALA A 1142 -31.58 -2.91 -55.28
CA ALA A 1142 -31.31 -2.26 -56.56
C ALA A 1142 -31.45 -3.26 -57.72
N CYS A 1143 -30.93 -4.48 -57.56
CA CYS A 1143 -31.08 -5.56 -58.55
C CYS A 1143 -32.55 -5.98 -58.76
N ARG A 1144 -33.36 -6.06 -57.70
CA ARG A 1144 -34.80 -6.29 -57.84
C ARG A 1144 -35.48 -5.14 -58.58
N LEU A 1145 -35.13 -3.90 -58.25
CA LEU A 1145 -35.64 -2.71 -58.94
C LEU A 1145 -35.26 -2.72 -60.43
N ARG A 1146 -34.02 -3.12 -60.75
CA ARG A 1146 -33.52 -3.37 -62.11
C ARG A 1146 -34.37 -4.39 -62.85
N GLY A 1147 -34.75 -5.48 -62.18
CA GLY A 1147 -35.68 -6.48 -62.71
C GLY A 1147 -37.07 -5.92 -63.04
N THR A 1148 -37.63 -5.06 -62.18
CA THR A 1148 -38.91 -4.37 -62.46
C THR A 1148 -38.80 -3.39 -63.63
N VAL A 1149 -37.76 -2.57 -63.70
CA VAL A 1149 -37.50 -1.66 -64.83
C VAL A 1149 -37.35 -2.43 -66.15
N ALA A 1150 -36.72 -3.62 -66.10
CA ALA A 1150 -36.57 -4.50 -67.25
C ALA A 1150 -37.88 -5.19 -67.65
N ALA A 1151 -38.74 -5.55 -66.69
CA ALA A 1151 -40.04 -6.17 -66.96
C ALA A 1151 -41.03 -5.20 -67.66
N GLU A 1152 -41.00 -3.91 -67.33
CA GLU A 1152 -41.85 -2.90 -68.00
C GLU A 1152 -41.53 -2.72 -69.49
N ARG A 1153 -40.29 -3.05 -69.91
CA ARG A 1153 -39.90 -3.10 -71.34
C ARG A 1153 -40.70 -4.13 -72.14
N THR A 1154 -41.14 -5.22 -71.51
CA THR A 1154 -41.88 -6.32 -72.17
C THR A 1154 -43.38 -6.09 -72.24
N ALA A 1155 -43.91 -5.11 -71.52
CA ALA A 1155 -45.35 -4.80 -71.42
C ALA A 1155 -45.82 -3.71 -72.39
N SER A 1156 -45.04 -3.37 -73.42
CA SER A 1156 -45.38 -2.37 -74.44
C SER A 1156 -46.50 -2.86 -75.38
N GLY A 1157 -47.75 -2.77 -74.91
CA GLY A 1157 -48.96 -2.74 -75.72
C GLY A 1157 -49.82 -1.53 -75.31
N PRO A 1158 -50.39 -0.75 -76.24
CA PRO A 1158 -50.97 0.54 -75.91
C PRO A 1158 -52.31 0.36 -75.19
N ARG A 1159 -52.47 1.09 -74.08
CA ARG A 1159 -53.68 1.24 -73.23
C ARG A 1159 -53.90 0.14 -72.19
N GLY A 1160 -53.12 0.21 -71.11
CA GLY A 1160 -53.42 -0.53 -69.88
C GLY A 1160 -52.54 -0.25 -68.65
N CYS A 1161 -51.60 0.72 -68.70
CA CYS A 1161 -50.57 0.87 -67.66
C CYS A 1161 -51.08 1.41 -66.31
N SER A 1162 -52.04 2.34 -66.27
CA SER A 1162 -52.36 3.02 -65.00
C SER A 1162 -53.17 2.18 -63.99
N ARG A 1163 -53.88 1.13 -64.44
CA ARG A 1163 -54.73 0.30 -63.56
C ARG A 1163 -54.02 -0.94 -63.00
N ARG A 1164 -53.02 -1.49 -63.69
CA ARG A 1164 -52.25 -2.66 -63.21
C ARG A 1164 -51.19 -2.29 -62.16
N LEU A 1165 -50.67 -1.05 -62.20
CA LEU A 1165 -49.77 -0.52 -61.16
C LEU A 1165 -50.46 -0.43 -59.79
N ARG A 1166 -51.74 -0.01 -59.74
CA ARG A 1166 -52.52 0.05 -58.47
C ARG A 1166 -52.80 -1.32 -57.85
N GLN A 1167 -52.97 -2.38 -58.64
CA GLN A 1167 -53.22 -3.74 -58.09
C GLN A 1167 -51.95 -4.51 -57.74
N ARG A 1168 -50.81 -4.21 -58.36
CA ARG A 1168 -49.52 -4.86 -58.03
C ARG A 1168 -48.74 -4.11 -56.94
N SER A 1169 -48.84 -2.79 -56.84
CA SER A 1169 -48.23 -2.07 -55.71
C SER A 1169 -48.92 -2.44 -54.40
N LEU A 1170 -50.26 -2.56 -54.36
CA LEU A 1170 -50.97 -3.00 -53.14
C LEU A 1170 -50.60 -4.42 -52.65
N ILE A 1171 -50.16 -5.32 -53.54
CA ILE A 1171 -49.71 -6.67 -53.15
C ILE A 1171 -48.23 -6.68 -52.74
N ALA A 1172 -47.42 -5.73 -53.23
CA ALA A 1172 -46.00 -5.64 -52.86
C ALA A 1172 -45.74 -4.78 -51.61
N THR A 1173 -46.67 -3.90 -51.22
CA THR A 1173 -46.52 -3.05 -50.03
C THR A 1173 -47.04 -3.70 -48.73
N VAL A 1174 -47.71 -4.86 -48.79
CA VAL A 1174 -48.30 -5.53 -47.60
C VAL A 1174 -47.63 -6.87 -47.20
N SER A 1175 -46.54 -7.30 -47.85
CA SER A 1175 -45.80 -8.49 -47.38
C SER A 1175 -44.31 -8.21 -47.17
N GLY A 1176 -43.98 -7.53 -46.08
CA GLY A 1176 -42.73 -7.80 -45.39
C GLY A 1176 -42.82 -9.18 -44.75
N SER A 1177 -41.80 -10.02 -44.99
CA SER A 1177 -41.54 -11.30 -44.32
C SER A 1177 -42.22 -12.57 -44.89
N ARG A 1178 -41.51 -13.28 -45.77
CA ARG A 1178 -41.40 -14.74 -45.66
C ARG A 1178 -39.92 -15.11 -45.59
N PRO A 1179 -39.44 -15.73 -44.50
CA PRO A 1179 -38.08 -16.25 -44.43
C PRO A 1179 -37.97 -17.52 -45.29
N ILE A 1180 -36.83 -17.64 -45.97
CA ILE A 1180 -36.40 -18.88 -46.63
C ILE A 1180 -36.06 -19.88 -45.52
N TRP A 1181 -36.96 -20.82 -45.24
CA TRP A 1181 -36.62 -22.02 -44.46
C TRP A 1181 -36.06 -23.08 -45.41
N ARG A 1182 -34.77 -23.42 -45.24
CA ARG A 1182 -34.30 -24.78 -45.55
C ARG A 1182 -34.99 -25.73 -44.56
N ARG A 1183 -35.62 -26.79 -45.07
CA ARG A 1183 -36.18 -27.88 -44.25
C ARG A 1183 -35.05 -28.62 -43.50
N PRO A 1184 -35.13 -28.85 -42.19
CA PRO A 1184 -34.51 -29.99 -41.52
C PRO A 1184 -35.41 -31.23 -41.66
N PRO A 1185 -34.88 -32.45 -41.51
CA PRO A 1185 -35.63 -33.68 -41.74
C PRO A 1185 -36.68 -33.91 -40.63
N SER A 1186 -37.79 -34.51 -41.03
CA SER A 1186 -38.93 -34.86 -40.18
C SER A 1186 -38.56 -35.82 -39.05
N SER A 1187 -38.64 -35.38 -37.81
CA SER A 1187 -38.78 -36.28 -36.65
C SER A 1187 -40.26 -36.56 -36.41
N ARG A 1188 -40.59 -37.86 -36.41
CA ARG A 1188 -41.90 -38.41 -36.09
C ARG A 1188 -42.29 -38.04 -34.65
N THR A 1189 -43.58 -37.80 -34.48
CA THR A 1189 -44.30 -37.82 -33.21
C THR A 1189 -44.15 -39.18 -32.53
N THR A 1190 -43.63 -39.18 -31.31
CA THR A 1190 -43.90 -40.20 -30.28
C THR A 1190 -44.00 -39.50 -28.93
N ASP A 1191 -45.19 -39.61 -28.33
CA ASP A 1191 -45.51 -39.24 -26.95
C ASP A 1191 -44.71 -40.08 -25.92
N PRO A 1192 -44.66 -39.67 -24.65
CA PRO A 1192 -43.61 -40.01 -23.70
C PRO A 1192 -43.74 -41.40 -23.07
N ALA A 1193 -42.58 -41.83 -22.57
CA ALA A 1193 -42.26 -43.00 -21.77
C ALA A 1193 -43.40 -43.59 -20.92
N THR A 1194 -43.57 -44.91 -21.09
CA THR A 1194 -43.61 -45.86 -19.98
C THR A 1194 -42.17 -46.40 -19.83
N ALA A 1195 -41.64 -46.37 -18.60
CA ALA A 1195 -40.36 -46.97 -18.17
C ALA A 1195 -40.44 -48.52 -18.13
N PRO A 1196 -39.43 -49.32 -17.70
CA PRO A 1196 -38.04 -49.03 -17.30
C PRO A 1196 -36.97 -50.01 -17.90
N ASP A 1197 -35.69 -49.69 -17.70
CA ASP A 1197 -34.52 -50.53 -17.35
C ASP A 1197 -33.20 -49.91 -17.84
#